data_AF-A0A1Y3BPL6-F1
#
_entry.id   AF-A0A1Y3BPL6-F1
#
_cell.length_a   1.000
_cell.length_b   1.000
_cell.length_c   1.000
_cell.angle_alpha   90.00
_cell.angle_beta   90.00
_cell.angle_gamma   90.00
#
_symmetry.space_group_name_H-M   'P 1'
#
loop_
_entity.id
_entity.type
_entity.pdbx_description
1 polymer ?
#
loop_
_entity_poly.entity_id
_entity_poly.type
_entity_poly.pdbx_seq_one_letter_code
_entity_poly.pdbx_strand_id
1 'polypeptide(L)'
;EIINLQTTYSCNVKELLAILKLSEEDPRLLHYIRNANLYQRNRPNAFFAFPGSDGSVLALPPFQKWPIQNGWSFVTWFRIESNSINSQPYLYYFRTSKSGVGYSAHFTGNCLVLTSMKIKGKGFQHCIPYEFVSQKWYHCAITYVTKWRGAEVKVYVNGQLTANTEMAWQVQTNDHFDKCYIGGTPDLNDTYLFSGQIASIYLFHEALNPSQICSIHRLGPSYIGQYKHSNESQMDLPVGIKRVLYEEKLSSSIFCLYTPVAVESDTLCLQCLPKNNVSYFISSPHAALMGQAKSIQTHSISSTLQSIGGIRALLPLLYRFAQKNDSDACSTLIGFTCDLLEFSPQWFGNEMIQSHGFVTIASILSKNARLLINNDTLEVLLNLTKTLISTSNNNDALILKQLLDNILFNASLWIYVDAKIQMKLYCYLSSEFLSGANYSMMNSTSGNQISTMISNNHTQVLFNGIIFNEVRRISTVLQLLHSLKYYYWLTEEKTYNVKALDYKLRPNDEELETIRSYILLFIKQLIIKGNGIHLDELQAILNYLVTVNQDANIIDVLQMLQSLMCEHPASLIPAFDAKHGVQTIFKLLNSNNEEIRIQALKLLGYFLSRSTPKRKQDVMGPNNLYMLLCEHLIPFTPLTINTYNALFEILTETSIESIRVNSSC
;
A
#
# COMPACT_ATOMS: atom_id res chain seq x y z
N GLU A 1 27.01 15.58 9.60
CA GLU A 1 25.62 15.06 9.67
C GLU A 1 25.09 14.69 8.28
N ILE A 2 24.96 15.61 7.33
CA ILE A 2 24.44 15.32 5.97
C ILE A 2 25.26 14.25 5.22
N ILE A 3 26.58 14.33 5.25
CA ILE A 3 27.47 13.31 4.65
C ILE A 3 27.25 11.94 5.31
N ASN A 4 27.06 11.91 6.64
CA ASN A 4 26.76 10.68 7.37
C ASN A 4 25.41 10.10 6.93
N LEU A 5 24.37 10.93 6.81
CA LEU A 5 23.06 10.51 6.32
C LEU A 5 23.10 9.99 4.88
N GLN A 6 23.87 10.61 3.98
CA GLN A 6 23.98 10.16 2.58
C GLN A 6 24.73 8.83 2.44
N THR A 7 25.68 8.55 3.33
CA THR A 7 26.51 7.34 3.28
C THR A 7 25.88 6.18 4.03
N THR A 8 25.33 6.43 5.23
CA THR A 8 24.78 5.40 6.11
C THR A 8 23.27 5.27 6.01
N TYR A 9 22.58 6.26 5.45
CA TYR A 9 21.12 6.39 5.48
C TYR A 9 20.54 6.29 6.89
N SER A 10 21.33 6.53 7.94
CA SER A 10 20.91 6.45 9.34
C SER A 10 21.09 7.81 10.01
N CYS A 11 20.28 8.07 11.03
CA CYS A 11 20.27 9.35 11.71
C CYS A 11 19.90 9.14 13.18
N ASN A 12 20.74 9.63 14.10
CA ASN A 12 20.38 9.66 15.52
C ASN A 12 19.47 10.87 15.84
N VAL A 13 18.95 10.92 17.07
CA VAL A 13 18.00 11.97 17.51
C VAL A 13 18.54 13.39 17.33
N LYS A 14 19.82 13.61 17.66
CA LYS A 14 20.45 14.94 17.56
C LYS A 14 20.62 15.36 16.11
N GLU A 15 21.09 14.44 15.27
CA GLU A 15 21.26 14.67 13.84
C GLU A 15 19.92 14.95 13.16
N LEU A 16 18.86 14.19 13.47
CA LEU A 16 17.56 14.37 12.81
C LEU A 16 16.94 15.72 13.19
N LEU A 17 17.01 16.11 14.46
CA LEU A 17 16.55 17.43 14.91
C LEU A 17 17.32 18.57 14.24
N ALA A 18 18.64 18.43 14.09
CA ALA A 18 19.46 19.42 13.42
C ALA A 18 19.09 19.54 11.93
N ILE A 19 18.92 18.42 11.22
CA ILE A 19 18.54 18.45 9.80
C ILE A 19 17.13 19.01 9.61
N LEU A 20 16.15 18.63 10.46
CA LEU A 20 14.80 19.20 10.40
C LEU A 20 14.83 20.72 10.64
N LYS A 21 15.62 21.20 11.61
CA LYS A 21 15.77 22.64 11.86
C LYS A 21 16.43 23.36 10.68
N LEU A 22 17.50 22.81 10.13
CA LEU A 22 18.20 23.39 8.96
C LEU A 22 17.32 23.36 7.70
N SER A 23 16.41 22.40 7.60
CA SER A 23 15.51 22.31 6.45
C SER A 23 14.58 23.51 6.31
N GLU A 24 14.37 24.26 7.39
CA GLU A 24 13.63 25.53 7.34
C GLU A 24 14.32 26.61 6.49
N GLU A 25 15.64 26.56 6.42
CA GLU A 25 16.48 27.46 5.61
C GLU A 25 16.79 26.84 4.25
N ASP A 26 17.05 25.53 4.20
CA ASP A 26 17.30 24.78 2.97
C ASP A 26 16.34 23.57 2.82
N PRO A 27 15.20 23.74 2.13
CA PRO A 27 14.20 22.68 1.93
C PRO A 27 14.73 21.42 1.24
N ARG A 28 15.86 21.51 0.52
CA ARG A 28 16.48 20.35 -0.14
C ARG A 28 16.87 19.24 0.86
N LEU A 29 17.09 19.61 2.12
CA LEU A 29 17.34 18.68 3.21
C LEU A 29 16.17 17.71 3.46
N LEU A 30 14.94 18.10 3.15
CA LEU A 30 13.78 17.21 3.23
C LEU A 30 13.87 16.07 2.22
N HIS A 31 14.32 16.36 0.98
CA HIS A 31 14.52 15.33 -0.03
C HIS A 31 15.56 14.31 0.42
N TYR A 32 16.64 14.75 1.07
CA TYR A 32 17.64 13.82 1.61
C TYR A 32 17.09 12.93 2.73
N ILE A 33 16.32 13.48 3.67
CA ILE A 33 15.68 12.68 4.73
C ILE A 33 14.68 11.69 4.13
N ARG A 34 13.81 12.17 3.23
CA ARG A 34 12.80 11.34 2.57
C ARG A 34 13.44 10.19 1.78
N ASN A 35 14.48 10.49 0.99
CA ASN A 35 15.23 9.48 0.24
C ASN A 35 15.92 8.49 1.17
N ALA A 36 16.57 8.96 2.25
CA ALA A 36 17.20 8.08 3.21
C ALA A 36 16.18 7.13 3.86
N ASN A 37 14.96 7.61 4.17
CA ASN A 37 13.89 6.77 4.69
C ASN A 37 13.45 5.71 3.67
N LEU A 38 13.35 6.07 2.39
CA LEU A 38 13.05 5.13 1.31
C LEU A 38 14.15 4.05 1.15
N TYR A 39 15.42 4.42 1.23
CA TYR A 39 16.55 3.47 1.15
C TYR A 39 16.62 2.53 2.36
N GLN A 40 16.06 2.92 3.51
CA GLN A 40 16.00 2.06 4.70
C GLN A 40 14.92 0.96 4.63
N ARG A 41 13.93 1.07 3.72
CA ARG A 41 12.73 0.19 3.67
C ARG A 41 13.02 -1.32 3.72
N ASN A 42 14.14 -1.77 3.15
CA ASN A 42 14.52 -3.19 3.08
C ASN A 42 15.89 -3.47 3.71
N ARG A 43 16.39 -2.56 4.53
CA ARG A 43 17.69 -2.69 5.20
C ARG A 43 17.45 -3.17 6.63
N PRO A 44 18.20 -4.17 7.13
CA PRO A 44 18.13 -4.54 8.53
C PRO A 44 18.62 -3.41 9.43
N ASN A 45 17.99 -3.23 10.59
CA ASN A 45 18.42 -2.26 11.60
C ASN A 45 19.81 -2.59 12.18
N ALA A 46 20.25 -3.84 12.10
CA ALA A 46 21.60 -4.24 12.50
C ALA A 46 22.13 -5.35 11.59
N PHE A 47 23.42 -5.33 11.27
CA PHE A 47 24.08 -6.31 10.40
C PHE A 47 25.59 -6.38 10.65
N PHE A 48 26.20 -7.51 10.31
CA PHE A 48 27.64 -7.66 10.19
C PHE A 48 28.09 -7.13 8.84
N ALA A 49 29.10 -6.27 8.82
CA ALA A 49 29.73 -5.72 7.62
C ALA A 49 31.08 -6.40 7.41
N PHE A 50 31.30 -6.90 6.19
CA PHE A 50 32.54 -7.53 5.77
C PHE A 50 33.10 -6.76 4.57
N PRO A 51 34.29 -6.14 4.68
CA PRO A 51 34.89 -5.39 3.58
C PRO A 51 35.36 -6.29 2.42
N GLY A 52 35.60 -7.59 2.68
CA GLY A 52 36.19 -8.50 1.70
C GLY A 52 37.72 -8.45 1.63
N SER A 53 38.38 -7.87 2.64
CA SER A 53 39.83 -7.78 2.77
C SER A 53 40.27 -8.02 4.22
N ASP A 54 41.59 -8.06 4.47
CA ASP A 54 42.20 -7.99 5.80
C ASP A 54 41.78 -9.11 6.75
N GLY A 55 41.53 -10.30 6.21
CA GLY A 55 41.08 -11.46 6.98
C GLY A 55 39.74 -11.25 7.69
N SER A 56 38.88 -10.39 7.15
CA SER A 56 37.60 -10.02 7.75
C SER A 56 36.58 -11.14 7.68
N VAL A 57 36.37 -11.84 8.80
CA VAL A 57 35.48 -13.01 8.92
C VAL A 57 34.80 -13.06 10.29
N LEU A 58 33.74 -13.85 10.41
CA LEU A 58 33.21 -14.27 11.69
C LEU A 58 33.59 -15.75 11.91
N ALA A 59 34.57 -15.98 12.77
CA ALA A 59 35.08 -17.31 13.12
C ALA A 59 34.19 -17.95 14.19
N LEU A 60 33.64 -19.12 13.88
CA LEU A 60 32.76 -19.86 14.78
C LEU A 60 33.57 -20.86 15.61
N PRO A 61 33.20 -21.08 16.88
CA PRO A 61 33.86 -22.08 17.72
C PRO A 61 33.60 -23.49 17.20
N PRO A 62 34.47 -24.46 17.55
CA PRO A 62 34.40 -25.80 17.00
C PRO A 62 33.15 -26.55 17.49
N PHE A 63 32.48 -27.23 16.56
CA PHE A 63 31.31 -28.07 16.85
C PHE A 63 31.74 -29.51 17.15
N GLN A 64 31.26 -30.05 18.28
CA GLN A 64 31.54 -31.41 18.72
C GLN A 64 30.95 -32.44 17.76
N LYS A 65 29.71 -32.21 17.32
CA LYS A 65 28.97 -33.03 16.35
C LYS A 65 28.23 -32.12 15.39
N TRP A 66 28.02 -32.56 14.16
CA TRP A 66 27.15 -31.88 13.21
C TRP A 66 25.77 -32.55 13.19
N PRO A 67 24.65 -31.80 13.19
CA PRO A 67 23.31 -32.39 13.14
C PRO A 67 23.02 -33.00 11.77
N ILE A 68 23.13 -34.33 11.68
CA ILE A 68 22.90 -35.08 10.42
C ILE A 68 21.59 -35.86 10.45
N GLN A 69 21.06 -36.24 11.62
CA GLN A 69 19.94 -37.18 11.72
C GLN A 69 18.64 -36.67 11.07
N ASN A 70 18.25 -35.42 11.36
CA ASN A 70 17.02 -34.81 10.84
C ASN A 70 17.29 -33.79 9.71
N GLY A 71 18.52 -33.82 9.17
CA GLY A 71 19.01 -32.75 8.32
C GLY A 71 19.35 -31.48 9.10
N TRP A 72 19.67 -30.41 8.39
CA TRP A 72 19.98 -29.11 9.00
C TRP A 72 19.68 -27.97 8.02
N SER A 73 19.55 -26.75 8.54
CA SER A 73 19.27 -25.57 7.73
C SER A 73 20.16 -24.39 8.11
N PHE A 74 20.69 -23.69 7.10
CA PHE A 74 21.28 -22.36 7.22
C PHE A 74 20.27 -21.31 6.78
N VAL A 75 20.03 -20.28 7.59
CA VAL A 75 19.14 -19.17 7.24
C VAL A 75 19.78 -17.84 7.62
N THR A 76 19.83 -16.92 6.66
CA THR A 76 20.27 -15.54 6.90
C THR A 76 19.71 -14.59 5.83
N TRP A 77 19.84 -13.29 6.09
CA TRP A 77 19.75 -12.27 5.04
C TRP A 77 21.16 -11.77 4.70
N PHE A 78 21.45 -11.59 3.42
CA PHE A 78 22.73 -11.01 3.00
C PHE A 78 22.55 -9.99 1.87
N ARG A 79 23.53 -9.10 1.72
CA ARG A 79 23.68 -8.15 0.62
C ARG A 79 25.12 -8.21 0.15
N ILE A 80 25.32 -8.62 -1.09
CA ILE A 80 26.65 -8.73 -1.68
C ILE A 80 27.11 -7.39 -2.27
N GLU A 81 28.40 -7.09 -2.15
CA GLU A 81 29.04 -5.95 -2.79
C GLU A 81 30.04 -6.45 -3.83
N SER A 82 30.10 -5.76 -4.98
CA SER A 82 31.00 -6.13 -6.06
C SER A 82 32.44 -5.77 -5.70
N ASN A 83 33.31 -6.76 -5.60
CA ASN A 83 34.74 -6.56 -5.43
C ASN A 83 35.51 -7.39 -6.47
N SER A 84 36.32 -6.74 -7.30
CA SER A 84 37.03 -7.37 -8.43
C SER A 84 38.14 -8.33 -8.00
N ILE A 85 38.59 -8.23 -6.74
CA ILE A 85 39.67 -9.05 -6.17
C ILE A 85 39.13 -10.42 -5.72
N ASN A 86 37.87 -10.46 -5.26
CA ASN A 86 37.27 -11.62 -4.60
C ASN A 86 36.63 -12.53 -5.65
N SER A 87 37.40 -13.49 -6.19
CA SER A 87 36.90 -14.36 -7.24
C SER A 87 35.92 -15.44 -6.75
N GLN A 88 36.02 -15.86 -5.48
CA GLN A 88 35.18 -16.90 -4.89
C GLN A 88 34.82 -16.60 -3.42
N PRO A 89 34.12 -15.50 -3.12
CA PRO A 89 33.82 -15.11 -1.75
C PRO A 89 32.90 -16.14 -1.08
N TYR A 90 33.22 -16.56 0.15
CA TYR A 90 32.45 -17.56 0.88
C TYR A 90 31.37 -16.92 1.75
N LEU A 91 30.11 -17.33 1.56
CA LEU A 91 29.02 -17.01 2.49
C LEU A 91 29.24 -17.76 3.82
N TYR A 92 29.50 -19.07 3.73
CA TYR A 92 29.90 -19.88 4.88
C TYR A 92 30.87 -20.99 4.47
N TYR A 93 31.70 -21.40 5.43
CA TYR A 93 32.63 -22.50 5.33
C TYR A 93 32.58 -23.32 6.62
N PHE A 94 32.02 -24.53 6.58
CA PHE A 94 31.89 -25.43 7.74
C PHE A 94 32.55 -26.77 7.43
N ARG A 95 33.83 -26.92 7.78
CA ARG A 95 34.57 -28.14 7.50
C ARG A 95 35.43 -28.61 8.67
N THR A 96 35.87 -29.85 8.57
CA THR A 96 36.87 -30.46 9.45
C THR A 96 38.27 -30.13 8.92
N SER A 97 39.22 -29.80 9.80
CA SER A 97 40.61 -29.53 9.44
C SER A 97 41.32 -30.78 8.93
N LYS A 98 41.11 -31.91 9.60
CA LYS A 98 41.81 -33.18 9.39
C LYS A 98 41.42 -33.86 8.08
N SER A 99 40.12 -34.02 7.84
CA SER A 99 39.59 -34.76 6.69
C SER A 99 39.08 -33.87 5.55
N GLY A 100 38.94 -32.56 5.78
CA GLY A 100 38.41 -31.60 4.79
C GLY A 100 36.93 -31.85 4.44
N VAL A 101 36.24 -32.65 5.25
CA VAL A 101 34.84 -33.07 5.08
C VAL A 101 33.94 -31.97 5.63
N GLY A 102 32.80 -31.74 5.00
CA GLY A 102 31.85 -30.72 5.46
C GLY A 102 31.12 -30.02 4.34
N TYR A 103 30.69 -28.80 4.61
CA TYR A 103 29.81 -28.00 3.76
C TYR A 103 30.40 -26.60 3.55
N SER A 104 30.15 -26.00 2.40
CA SER A 104 30.48 -24.60 2.17
C SER A 104 29.60 -24.01 1.07
N ALA A 105 29.36 -22.71 1.13
CA ALA A 105 28.69 -21.96 0.09
C ALA A 105 29.54 -20.75 -0.29
N HIS A 106 29.85 -20.61 -1.58
CA HIS A 106 30.65 -19.50 -2.11
C HIS A 106 30.02 -18.97 -3.39
N PHE A 107 30.31 -17.72 -3.74
CA PHE A 107 29.85 -17.16 -5.01
C PHE A 107 30.86 -17.43 -6.11
N THR A 108 30.37 -17.64 -7.33
CA THR A 108 31.19 -17.61 -8.55
C THR A 108 30.45 -16.72 -9.53
N GLY A 109 31.05 -15.56 -9.84
CA GLY A 109 30.29 -14.44 -10.39
C GLY A 109 29.16 -14.05 -9.43
N ASN A 110 27.94 -13.93 -9.95
CA ASN A 110 26.75 -13.55 -9.17
C ASN A 110 25.91 -14.75 -8.69
N CYS A 111 26.37 -15.99 -8.90
CA CYS A 111 25.63 -17.19 -8.53
C CYS A 111 26.22 -17.86 -7.29
N LEU A 112 25.37 -18.40 -6.42
CA LEU A 112 25.80 -19.13 -5.24
C LEU A 112 26.07 -20.60 -5.58
N VAL A 113 27.22 -21.11 -5.18
CA VAL A 113 27.67 -22.49 -5.40
C VAL A 113 27.78 -23.20 -4.06
N LEU A 114 26.98 -24.25 -3.90
CA LEU A 114 27.02 -25.13 -2.74
C LEU A 114 28.03 -26.24 -2.98
N THR A 115 28.87 -26.50 -1.99
CA THR A 115 29.83 -27.61 -2.00
C THR A 115 29.66 -28.46 -0.76
N SER A 116 29.40 -29.74 -0.95
CA SER A 116 29.42 -30.77 0.10
C SER A 116 30.64 -31.66 -0.15
N MET A 117 31.55 -31.78 0.81
CA MET A 117 32.77 -32.57 0.67
C MET A 117 32.61 -33.92 1.35
N LYS A 118 32.84 -35.03 0.62
CA LYS A 118 32.82 -36.39 1.17
C LYS A 118 34.16 -36.79 1.78
N ILE A 119 35.24 -36.40 1.09
CA ILE A 119 36.64 -36.53 1.49
C ILE A 119 37.40 -35.34 0.89
N LYS A 120 38.59 -35.01 1.41
CA LYS A 120 39.42 -33.93 0.87
C LYS A 120 39.58 -34.04 -0.65
N GLY A 121 39.26 -32.98 -1.39
CA GLY A 121 39.35 -32.91 -2.85
C GLY A 121 38.24 -33.60 -3.64
N LYS A 122 37.36 -34.40 -3.02
CA LYS A 122 36.24 -35.07 -3.70
C LYS A 122 34.91 -34.75 -3.02
N GLY A 123 34.07 -34.00 -3.72
CA GLY A 123 32.79 -33.53 -3.23
C GLY A 123 31.73 -33.45 -4.31
N PHE A 124 30.57 -32.98 -3.90
CA PHE A 124 29.46 -32.59 -4.74
C PHE A 124 29.40 -31.07 -4.79
N GLN A 125 29.29 -30.51 -6.00
CA GLN A 125 29.09 -29.08 -6.20
C GLN A 125 27.81 -28.84 -6.98
N HIS A 126 27.05 -27.83 -6.58
CA HIS A 126 25.83 -27.42 -7.24
C HIS A 126 25.76 -25.90 -7.31
N CYS A 127 25.72 -25.37 -8.53
CA CYS A 127 25.48 -23.95 -8.78
C CYS A 127 23.97 -23.70 -8.76
N ILE A 128 23.52 -22.78 -7.92
CA ILE A 128 22.12 -22.41 -7.80
C ILE A 128 21.74 -21.59 -9.04
N PRO A 129 20.64 -21.92 -9.74
CA PRO A 129 20.19 -21.20 -10.93
C PRO A 129 19.49 -19.89 -10.54
N TYR A 130 20.21 -19.02 -9.82
CA TYR A 130 19.74 -17.71 -9.39
C TYR A 130 20.89 -16.71 -9.38
N GLU A 131 20.70 -15.60 -10.08
CA GLU A 131 21.67 -14.53 -10.13
C GLU A 131 21.37 -13.47 -9.07
N PHE A 132 22.30 -13.29 -8.13
CA PHE A 132 22.21 -12.28 -7.09
C PHE A 132 22.71 -10.93 -7.61
N VAL A 133 21.89 -9.90 -7.48
CA VAL A 133 22.25 -8.54 -7.87
C VAL A 133 22.98 -7.86 -6.71
N SER A 134 24.12 -7.24 -7.00
CA SER A 134 24.88 -6.47 -6.02
C SER A 134 24.02 -5.36 -5.38
N GLN A 135 24.34 -5.03 -4.13
CA GLN A 135 23.69 -3.97 -3.35
C GLN A 135 22.22 -4.20 -3.00
N LYS A 136 21.67 -5.40 -3.21
CA LYS A 136 20.32 -5.79 -2.82
C LYS A 136 20.34 -6.83 -1.69
N TRP A 137 19.41 -6.72 -0.74
CA TRP A 137 19.21 -7.71 0.31
C TRP A 137 18.42 -8.92 -0.18
N TYR A 138 18.90 -10.11 0.18
CA TYR A 138 18.27 -11.39 -0.15
C TYR A 138 18.15 -12.24 1.11
N HIS A 139 16.97 -12.81 1.31
CA HIS A 139 16.81 -13.90 2.27
C HIS A 139 17.28 -15.19 1.62
N CYS A 140 18.18 -15.92 2.27
CA CYS A 140 18.67 -17.20 1.79
C CYS A 140 18.48 -18.25 2.87
N ALA A 141 17.78 -19.32 2.52
CA ALA A 141 17.69 -20.53 3.32
C ALA A 141 18.20 -21.73 2.52
N ILE A 142 19.14 -22.47 3.09
CA ILE A 142 19.69 -23.69 2.49
C ILE A 142 19.39 -24.83 3.45
N THR A 143 18.60 -25.81 3.00
CA THR A 143 18.20 -26.96 3.82
C THR A 143 18.76 -28.25 3.25
N TYR A 144 19.43 -29.02 4.11
CA TYR A 144 19.97 -30.33 3.80
C TYR A 144 19.07 -31.38 4.46
N VAL A 145 18.31 -32.11 3.65
CA VAL A 145 17.39 -33.17 4.08
C VAL A 145 18.09 -34.51 4.03
N THR A 146 18.04 -35.24 5.13
CA THR A 146 18.61 -36.60 5.23
C THR A 146 17.64 -37.62 4.65
N LYS A 147 18.09 -38.41 3.66
CA LYS A 147 17.34 -39.53 3.05
C LYS A 147 18.00 -40.88 3.39
N TRP A 148 17.28 -41.99 3.30
CA TRP A 148 17.78 -43.31 3.71
C TRP A 148 19.13 -43.71 3.09
N ARG A 149 19.41 -43.34 1.83
CA ARG A 149 20.68 -43.64 1.12
C ARG A 149 21.39 -42.41 0.54
N GLY A 150 21.00 -41.20 0.94
CA GLY A 150 21.50 -39.98 0.32
C GLY A 150 21.11 -38.72 1.09
N ALA A 151 21.30 -37.57 0.47
CA ALA A 151 20.83 -36.29 0.97
C ALA A 151 20.11 -35.54 -0.15
N GLU A 152 19.23 -34.63 0.20
CA GLU A 152 18.62 -33.67 -0.73
C GLU A 152 18.92 -32.27 -0.23
N VAL A 153 19.31 -31.38 -1.13
CA VAL A 153 19.66 -30.00 -0.83
C VAL A 153 18.64 -29.10 -1.50
N LYS A 154 17.95 -28.28 -0.70
CA LYS A 154 16.98 -27.30 -1.18
C LYS A 154 17.47 -25.90 -0.85
N VAL A 155 17.34 -25.00 -1.80
CA VAL A 155 17.73 -23.60 -1.65
C VAL A 155 16.54 -22.73 -1.92
N TYR A 156 16.30 -21.81 -0.99
CA TYR A 156 15.21 -20.86 -1.05
C TYR A 156 15.77 -19.45 -1.05
N VAL A 157 15.37 -18.66 -2.04
CA VAL A 157 15.68 -17.23 -2.13
C VAL A 157 14.38 -16.45 -1.94
N ASN A 158 14.37 -15.50 -1.01
CA ASN A 158 13.20 -14.68 -0.67
C ASN A 158 11.94 -15.50 -0.33
N GLY A 159 12.15 -16.59 0.40
CA GLY A 159 11.09 -17.50 0.84
C GLY A 159 10.58 -18.47 -0.23
N GLN A 160 11.10 -18.42 -1.46
CA GLN A 160 10.66 -19.27 -2.59
C GLN A 160 11.71 -20.32 -2.91
N LEU A 161 11.29 -21.55 -3.22
CA LEU A 161 12.19 -22.62 -3.63
C LEU A 161 12.81 -22.31 -5.00
N THR A 162 14.13 -22.28 -5.05
CA THR A 162 14.91 -21.89 -6.24
C THR A 162 15.75 -23.03 -6.79
N ALA A 163 16.29 -23.88 -5.92
CA ALA A 163 17.01 -25.08 -6.32
C ALA A 163 16.58 -26.27 -5.46
N ASN A 164 16.51 -27.45 -6.08
CA ASN A 164 16.36 -28.71 -5.40
C ASN A 164 17.26 -29.75 -6.07
N THR A 165 18.15 -30.40 -5.34
CA THR A 165 19.06 -31.39 -5.92
C THR A 165 19.38 -32.51 -4.95
N GLU A 166 19.48 -33.72 -5.48
CA GLU A 166 19.80 -34.91 -4.72
C GLU A 166 21.29 -35.26 -4.78
N MET A 167 21.80 -35.74 -3.65
CA MET A 167 23.11 -36.31 -3.48
C MET A 167 22.96 -37.80 -3.17
N ALA A 168 23.67 -38.65 -3.91
CA ALA A 168 23.66 -40.11 -3.71
C ALA A 168 24.35 -40.57 -2.40
N TRP A 169 24.73 -39.64 -1.53
CA TRP A 169 25.45 -39.89 -0.29
C TRP A 169 25.26 -38.72 0.68
N GLN A 170 25.63 -38.93 1.94
CA GLN A 170 25.59 -37.92 3.00
C GLN A 170 27.01 -37.56 3.43
N VAL A 171 27.20 -36.32 3.86
CA VAL A 171 28.44 -35.93 4.54
C VAL A 171 28.43 -36.59 5.91
N GLN A 172 29.40 -37.46 6.17
CA GLN A 172 29.54 -38.19 7.43
C GLN A 172 31.00 -38.13 7.87
N THR A 173 31.22 -37.77 9.12
CA THR A 173 32.55 -37.72 9.74
C THR A 173 32.43 -37.84 11.25
N ASN A 174 33.46 -38.41 11.87
CA ASN A 174 33.62 -38.45 13.32
C ASN A 174 34.54 -37.33 13.84
N ASP A 175 35.18 -36.58 12.92
CA ASP A 175 36.02 -35.43 13.28
C ASP A 175 35.13 -34.24 13.69
N HIS A 176 35.67 -33.40 14.57
CA HIS A 176 35.03 -32.14 14.93
C HIS A 176 35.05 -31.15 13.78
N PHE A 177 33.99 -30.36 13.65
CA PHE A 177 33.93 -29.25 12.70
C PHE A 177 34.64 -28.06 13.36
N ASP A 178 35.96 -28.00 13.19
CA ASP A 178 36.88 -27.05 13.82
C ASP A 178 37.35 -25.94 12.88
N LYS A 179 36.92 -25.97 11.61
CA LYS A 179 37.12 -24.90 10.64
C LYS A 179 35.76 -24.38 10.17
N CYS A 180 35.15 -23.56 11.00
CA CYS A 180 33.84 -22.95 10.75
C CYS A 180 33.94 -21.42 10.69
N TYR A 181 33.61 -20.84 9.53
CA TYR A 181 33.71 -19.41 9.26
C TYR A 181 32.50 -18.93 8.48
N ILE A 182 32.09 -17.69 8.75
CA ILE A 182 31.15 -16.93 7.94
C ILE A 182 31.92 -15.80 7.28
N GLY A 183 31.66 -15.58 6.00
CA GLY A 183 32.29 -14.51 5.24
C GLY A 183 33.72 -14.80 4.76
N GLY A 184 34.19 -16.04 4.82
CA GLY A 184 35.53 -16.40 4.34
C GLY A 184 35.95 -17.83 4.64
N THR A 185 37.24 -18.10 4.43
CA THR A 185 37.88 -19.40 4.63
C THR A 185 38.99 -19.33 5.69
N PRO A 186 39.44 -20.47 6.25
CA PRO A 186 40.41 -20.47 7.36
C PRO A 186 41.80 -19.92 7.02
N ASP A 187 42.17 -19.88 5.74
CA ASP A 187 43.42 -19.33 5.22
C ASP A 187 43.38 -17.80 5.07
N LEU A 188 42.20 -17.18 5.27
CA LEU A 188 41.99 -15.72 5.27
C LEU A 188 42.50 -15.03 3.99
N ASN A 189 42.50 -15.75 2.87
CA ASN A 189 42.91 -15.22 1.58
C ASN A 189 41.82 -14.30 1.01
N ASP A 190 42.20 -13.07 0.63
CA ASP A 190 41.28 -12.05 0.08
C ASP A 190 40.45 -12.55 -1.10
N THR A 191 40.97 -13.51 -1.87
CA THR A 191 40.24 -14.17 -2.98
C THR A 191 38.91 -14.80 -2.52
N TYR A 192 38.85 -15.24 -1.27
CA TYR A 192 37.75 -16.00 -0.69
C TYR A 192 36.95 -15.24 0.37
N LEU A 193 37.36 -14.01 0.72
CA LEU A 193 36.66 -13.19 1.70
C LEU A 193 35.36 -12.63 1.12
N PHE A 194 34.31 -12.56 1.91
CA PHE A 194 33.02 -11.98 1.52
C PHE A 194 33.08 -10.46 1.62
N SER A 195 32.67 -9.79 0.54
CA SER A 195 32.47 -8.34 0.52
C SER A 195 30.96 -8.08 0.54
N GLY A 196 30.47 -7.46 1.60
CA GLY A 196 29.06 -7.18 1.78
C GLY A 196 28.59 -7.20 3.22
N GLN A 197 27.30 -7.47 3.39
CA GLN A 197 26.60 -7.37 4.68
C GLN A 197 25.79 -8.64 4.93
N ILE A 198 25.77 -9.12 6.18
CA ILE A 198 25.01 -10.29 6.61
C ILE A 198 24.22 -9.92 7.87
N ALA A 199 22.92 -10.24 7.91
CA ALA A 199 22.09 -10.02 9.09
C ALA A 199 22.33 -11.12 10.13
N SER A 200 21.34 -11.39 11.00
CA SER A 200 21.38 -12.51 11.92
C SER A 200 21.59 -13.85 11.20
N ILE A 201 22.39 -14.73 11.79
CA ILE A 201 22.77 -16.02 11.22
C ILE A 201 22.15 -17.12 12.07
N TYR A 202 21.27 -17.91 11.46
CA TYR A 202 20.57 -19.01 12.11
C TYR A 202 21.03 -20.35 11.52
N LEU A 203 21.42 -21.29 12.39
CA LEU A 203 21.53 -22.70 12.05
C LEU A 203 20.52 -23.53 12.83
N PHE A 204 19.78 -24.38 12.10
CA PHE A 204 18.79 -25.29 12.65
C PHE A 204 19.24 -26.72 12.50
N HIS A 205 19.01 -27.55 13.53
CA HIS A 205 19.40 -28.97 13.56
C HIS A 205 18.35 -29.86 12.87
N GLU A 206 17.52 -29.26 12.03
CA GLU A 206 16.45 -29.87 11.24
C GLU A 206 16.41 -29.21 9.85
N ALA A 207 15.95 -29.97 8.86
CA ALA A 207 15.63 -29.41 7.55
C ALA A 207 14.28 -28.69 7.59
N LEU A 208 14.30 -27.36 7.55
CA LEU A 208 13.10 -26.54 7.63
C LEU A 208 12.22 -26.77 6.40
N ASN A 209 10.90 -26.79 6.63
CA ASN A 209 9.91 -26.96 5.58
C ASN A 209 9.62 -25.62 4.85
N PRO A 210 9.02 -25.65 3.65
CA PRO A 210 8.73 -24.43 2.89
C PRO A 210 7.85 -23.41 3.63
N SER A 211 6.90 -23.87 4.46
CA SER A 211 6.01 -23.00 5.24
C SER A 211 6.80 -22.23 6.30
N GLN A 212 7.70 -22.90 7.02
CA GLN A 212 8.61 -22.28 7.99
C GLN A 212 9.51 -21.25 7.32
N ILE A 213 10.13 -21.60 6.20
CA ILE A 213 11.03 -20.69 5.47
C ILE A 213 10.29 -19.45 4.95
N CYS A 214 9.10 -19.64 4.38
CA CYS A 214 8.26 -18.53 3.93
C CYS A 214 7.85 -17.64 5.11
N SER A 215 7.51 -18.25 6.25
CA SER A 215 7.15 -17.53 7.48
C SER A 215 8.32 -16.73 8.06
N ILE A 216 9.54 -17.29 8.05
CA ILE A 216 10.76 -16.59 8.47
C ILE A 216 11.06 -15.41 7.54
N HIS A 217 10.97 -15.62 6.22
CA HIS A 217 11.15 -14.54 5.25
C HIS A 217 10.16 -13.39 5.47
N ARG A 218 8.91 -13.68 5.86
CA ARG A 218 7.88 -12.67 6.14
C ARG A 218 8.16 -11.79 7.36
N LEU A 219 9.05 -12.21 8.27
CA LEU A 219 9.51 -11.36 9.38
C LEU A 219 10.47 -10.25 8.91
N GLY A 220 11.06 -10.38 7.73
CA GLY A 220 11.99 -9.41 7.17
C GLY A 220 13.41 -9.48 7.74
N PRO A 221 14.33 -8.67 7.20
CA PRO A 221 15.76 -8.70 7.54
C PRO A 221 16.08 -8.14 8.93
N SER A 222 15.20 -7.31 9.51
CA SER A 222 15.40 -6.71 10.83
C SER A 222 15.07 -7.63 12.00
N TYR A 223 14.60 -8.86 11.74
CA TYR A 223 14.29 -9.81 12.80
C TYR A 223 15.58 -10.34 13.47
N ILE A 224 15.64 -10.22 14.79
CA ILE A 224 16.77 -10.65 15.65
C ILE A 224 16.34 -11.60 16.77
N GLY A 225 15.09 -12.07 16.74
CA GLY A 225 14.52 -12.91 17.78
C GLY A 225 14.92 -14.39 17.69
N GLN A 226 14.30 -15.18 18.56
CA GLN A 226 14.56 -16.61 18.78
C GLN A 226 13.39 -17.52 18.37
N TYR A 227 12.36 -16.95 17.73
CA TYR A 227 11.10 -17.60 17.37
C TYR A 227 10.36 -18.21 18.56
N LYS A 228 10.52 -17.65 19.76
CA LYS A 228 9.93 -18.24 20.98
C LYS A 228 8.58 -17.62 21.33
N HIS A 229 8.40 -16.32 21.07
CA HIS A 229 7.18 -15.60 21.41
C HIS A 229 6.76 -14.65 20.29
N SER A 230 5.46 -14.47 20.13
CA SER A 230 4.88 -13.58 19.10
C SER A 230 5.22 -12.10 19.29
N ASN A 231 5.57 -11.67 20.51
CA ASN A 231 5.97 -10.30 20.82
C ASN A 231 7.43 -9.97 20.44
N GLU A 232 8.20 -10.95 19.95
CA GLU A 232 9.56 -10.73 19.45
C GLU A 232 9.57 -9.95 18.11
N SER A 233 8.43 -9.94 17.40
CA SER A 233 8.23 -9.09 16.24
C SER A 233 7.22 -7.99 16.58
N GLN A 234 7.53 -6.75 16.17
CA GLN A 234 6.59 -5.63 16.21
C GLN A 234 5.56 -5.70 15.07
N MET A 235 5.71 -6.64 14.13
CA MET A 235 4.79 -6.82 13.02
C MET A 235 3.57 -7.64 13.44
N ASP A 236 2.37 -7.17 13.07
CA ASP A 236 1.18 -7.99 13.21
C ASP A 236 1.10 -9.02 12.09
N LEU A 237 1.47 -10.26 12.41
CA LEU A 237 1.49 -11.37 11.45
C LEU A 237 0.15 -12.12 11.43
N PRO A 238 -0.30 -12.63 10.26
CA PRO A 238 -1.43 -13.53 10.15
C PRO A 238 -1.32 -14.73 11.11
N VAL A 239 -2.45 -15.20 11.63
CA VAL A 239 -2.52 -16.33 12.60
C VAL A 239 -1.79 -17.57 12.09
N GLY A 240 -1.92 -17.89 10.81
CA GLY A 240 -1.22 -19.03 10.20
C GLY A 240 0.31 -18.91 10.27
N ILE A 241 0.85 -17.72 10.05
CA ILE A 241 2.29 -17.44 10.15
C ILE A 241 2.74 -17.49 11.61
N LYS A 242 1.97 -16.91 12.54
CA LYS A 242 2.25 -16.96 13.99
C LYS A 242 2.33 -18.41 14.49
N ARG A 243 1.40 -19.27 14.07
CA ARG A 243 1.39 -20.69 14.44
C ARG A 243 2.67 -21.40 13.98
N VAL A 244 3.05 -21.22 12.71
CA VAL A 244 4.26 -21.84 12.14
C VAL A 244 5.54 -21.36 12.85
N LEU A 245 5.62 -20.07 13.17
CA LEU A 245 6.82 -19.51 13.81
C LEU A 245 6.94 -19.89 15.29
N TYR A 246 5.85 -19.84 16.05
CA TYR A 246 5.92 -19.87 17.52
C TYR A 246 5.36 -21.14 18.15
N GLU A 247 4.38 -21.81 17.52
CA GLU A 247 3.74 -23.00 18.08
C GLU A 247 4.37 -24.32 17.62
N GLU A 248 4.96 -24.36 16.41
CA GLU A 248 5.63 -25.55 15.85
C GLU A 248 7.04 -25.80 16.42
N LYS A 249 7.39 -25.22 17.58
CA LYS A 249 8.67 -25.39 18.29
C LYS A 249 9.92 -25.02 17.46
N LEU A 250 9.81 -24.12 16.48
CA LEU A 250 10.94 -23.66 15.66
C LEU A 250 12.13 -23.15 16.50
N SER A 251 11.87 -22.48 17.62
CA SER A 251 12.89 -22.03 18.57
C SER A 251 13.76 -23.19 19.09
N SER A 252 13.17 -24.36 19.33
CA SER A 252 13.90 -25.50 19.89
C SER A 252 14.87 -26.14 18.92
N SER A 253 14.70 -25.92 17.61
CA SER A 253 15.58 -26.49 16.59
C SER A 253 16.81 -25.65 16.26
N ILE A 254 16.90 -24.42 16.80
CA ILE A 254 18.09 -23.58 16.66
C ILE A 254 19.23 -24.20 17.46
N PHE A 255 20.37 -24.48 16.83
CA PHE A 255 21.59 -24.92 17.51
C PHE A 255 22.74 -23.90 17.45
N CYS A 256 22.59 -22.86 16.64
CA CYS A 256 23.53 -21.74 16.56
C CYS A 256 22.79 -20.48 16.09
N LEU A 257 22.95 -19.38 16.83
CA LEU A 257 22.38 -18.07 16.52
C LEU A 257 23.36 -16.96 16.90
N TYR A 258 23.86 -16.26 15.88
CA TYR A 258 24.64 -15.04 16.06
C TYR A 258 23.88 -13.85 15.52
N THR A 259 23.75 -12.81 16.34
CA THR A 259 23.07 -11.58 15.99
C THR A 259 24.04 -10.41 16.05
N PRO A 260 23.93 -9.42 15.14
CA PRO A 260 24.81 -8.26 15.14
C PRO A 260 24.66 -7.41 16.41
N VAL A 261 23.50 -7.45 17.09
CA VAL A 261 23.29 -6.70 18.33
C VAL A 261 24.00 -7.29 19.55
N ALA A 262 24.48 -8.53 19.46
CA ALA A 262 25.13 -9.26 20.56
C ALA A 262 26.64 -9.37 20.35
N VAL A 263 27.31 -8.25 20.05
CA VAL A 263 28.77 -8.17 19.94
C VAL A 263 29.33 -7.31 21.07
N GLU A 264 30.24 -7.88 21.85
CA GLU A 264 30.97 -7.20 22.92
C GLU A 264 32.38 -6.82 22.46
N SER A 265 32.83 -5.63 22.86
CA SER A 265 34.18 -5.11 22.57
C SER A 265 34.57 -5.18 21.08
N ASP A 266 33.59 -5.02 20.18
CA ASP A 266 33.70 -5.08 18.72
C ASP A 266 34.20 -6.41 18.11
N THR A 267 34.67 -7.36 18.93
CA THR A 267 35.29 -8.60 18.45
C THR A 267 34.63 -9.87 18.95
N LEU A 268 33.93 -9.85 20.09
CA LEU A 268 33.33 -11.06 20.68
C LEU A 268 31.83 -11.13 20.37
N CYS A 269 31.43 -12.06 19.52
CA CYS A 269 30.01 -12.28 19.20
C CYS A 269 29.40 -13.34 20.12
N LEU A 270 28.48 -12.90 20.99
CA LEU A 270 27.82 -13.77 21.95
C LEU A 270 26.81 -14.69 21.27
N GLN A 271 26.74 -15.92 21.79
CA GLN A 271 25.81 -16.92 21.32
C GLN A 271 24.42 -16.60 21.89
N CYS A 272 23.45 -16.44 21.00
CA CYS A 272 22.09 -16.04 21.36
C CYS A 272 21.14 -17.25 21.37
N LEU A 273 21.60 -18.43 21.79
CA LEU A 273 20.79 -19.65 21.76
C LEU A 273 19.62 -19.57 22.77
N PRO A 274 18.42 -20.08 22.45
CA PRO A 274 17.34 -20.20 23.41
C PRO A 274 17.74 -21.04 24.64
N LYS A 275 17.33 -20.58 25.83
CA LYS A 275 17.53 -21.32 27.08
C LYS A 275 16.91 -22.70 26.95
N ASN A 276 17.69 -23.75 27.26
CA ASN A 276 17.37 -25.19 27.21
C ASN A 276 17.68 -25.92 25.90
N ASN A 277 18.13 -25.24 24.84
CA ASN A 277 18.57 -25.94 23.63
C ASN A 277 19.91 -26.65 23.87
N VAL A 278 20.11 -27.79 23.22
CA VAL A 278 21.35 -28.58 23.33
C VAL A 278 22.50 -27.81 22.69
N SER A 279 23.62 -27.69 23.40
CA SER A 279 24.85 -27.12 22.83
C SER A 279 25.55 -28.15 21.94
N TYR A 280 25.92 -27.72 20.74
CA TYR A 280 26.72 -28.50 19.80
C TYR A 280 28.22 -28.14 19.86
N PHE A 281 28.61 -27.20 20.72
CA PHE A 281 29.98 -26.70 20.83
C PHE A 281 30.82 -27.51 21.82
N ILE A 282 32.12 -27.64 21.54
CA ILE A 282 33.07 -28.35 22.42
C ILE A 282 33.35 -27.55 23.70
N SER A 283 33.40 -26.23 23.57
CA SER A 283 33.78 -25.30 24.65
C SER A 283 32.91 -24.04 24.59
N SER A 284 33.49 -22.87 24.85
CA SER A 284 32.79 -21.59 24.76
C SER A 284 32.07 -21.46 23.41
N PRO A 285 30.75 -21.20 23.40
CA PRO A 285 29.96 -21.16 22.18
C PRO A 285 30.01 -19.78 21.50
N HIS A 286 30.86 -18.86 21.95
CA HIS A 286 30.96 -17.50 21.41
C HIS A 286 31.88 -17.43 20.19
N ALA A 287 31.47 -16.68 19.18
CA ALA A 287 32.23 -16.49 17.95
C ALA A 287 33.15 -15.26 18.05
N ALA A 288 34.18 -15.24 17.20
CA ALA A 288 35.10 -14.10 17.09
C ALA A 288 34.88 -13.39 15.76
N LEU A 289 34.55 -12.10 15.83
CA LEU A 289 34.53 -11.18 14.70
C LEU A 289 35.97 -10.66 14.50
N MET A 290 36.54 -10.95 13.33
CA MET A 290 37.98 -10.80 13.06
C MET A 290 38.26 -9.82 11.93
N GLY A 291 39.51 -9.36 11.85
CA GLY A 291 39.98 -8.46 10.80
C GLY A 291 39.34 -7.07 10.92
N GLN A 292 38.78 -6.58 9.81
CA GLN A 292 38.01 -5.34 9.73
C GLN A 292 36.50 -5.60 9.63
N ALA A 293 36.04 -6.83 9.90
CA ALA A 293 34.62 -7.12 10.00
C ALA A 293 34.04 -6.40 11.23
N LYS A 294 32.87 -5.77 11.08
CA LYS A 294 32.25 -4.96 12.15
C LYS A 294 30.78 -5.30 12.30
N SER A 295 30.28 -5.21 13.53
CA SER A 295 28.85 -5.12 13.75
C SER A 295 28.39 -3.67 13.62
N ILE A 296 27.35 -3.45 12.81
CA ILE A 296 26.79 -2.12 12.58
C ILE A 296 25.34 -2.14 13.05
N GLN A 297 25.01 -1.20 13.93
CA GLN A 297 23.64 -0.86 14.30
C GLN A 297 23.26 0.47 13.65
N THR A 298 22.09 0.50 13.04
CA THR A 298 21.51 1.67 12.40
C THR A 298 20.22 2.05 13.09
N HIS A 299 20.00 3.35 13.23
CA HIS A 299 18.73 3.91 13.68
C HIS A 299 17.90 4.28 12.45
N SER A 300 16.70 3.69 12.33
CA SER A 300 15.77 4.02 11.27
C SER A 300 15.24 5.43 11.47
N ILE A 301 15.05 6.19 10.39
CA ILE A 301 14.53 7.56 10.46
C ILE A 301 13.15 7.55 11.12
N SER A 302 12.31 6.54 10.83
CA SER A 302 11.02 6.31 11.49
C SER A 302 11.17 6.17 13.02
N SER A 303 12.09 5.34 13.50
CA SER A 303 12.33 5.14 14.96
C SER A 303 12.92 6.38 15.65
N THR A 304 13.82 7.09 14.96
CA THR A 304 14.39 8.34 15.46
C THR A 304 13.31 9.43 15.51
N LEU A 305 12.45 9.51 14.50
CA LEU A 305 11.32 10.43 14.44
C LEU A 305 10.32 10.15 15.58
N GLN A 306 10.02 8.88 15.84
CA GLN A 306 9.19 8.48 16.98
C GLN A 306 9.72 9.03 18.31
N SER A 307 11.04 9.02 18.49
CA SER A 307 11.70 9.51 19.70
C SER A 307 11.63 11.03 19.89
N ILE A 308 11.43 11.79 18.82
CA ILE A 308 11.37 13.27 18.86
C ILE A 308 9.95 13.83 18.77
N GLY A 309 8.93 12.95 18.82
CA GLY A 309 7.52 13.35 18.82
C GLY A 309 6.81 13.19 17.49
N GLY A 310 7.36 12.40 16.57
CA GLY A 310 6.62 11.84 15.45
C GLY A 310 6.05 12.88 14.48
N ILE A 311 4.79 12.73 14.08
CA ILE A 311 4.11 13.71 13.22
C ILE A 311 4.05 15.11 13.86
N ARG A 312 3.99 15.21 15.20
CA ARG A 312 3.95 16.51 15.89
C ARG A 312 5.25 17.30 15.73
N ALA A 313 6.36 16.64 15.39
CA ALA A 313 7.61 17.30 15.03
C ALA A 313 7.59 17.84 13.58
N LEU A 314 6.80 17.24 12.68
CA LEU A 314 6.72 17.62 11.27
C LEU A 314 5.68 18.73 11.01
N LEU A 315 4.56 18.75 11.74
CA LEU A 315 3.48 19.73 11.51
C LEU A 315 3.92 21.21 11.66
N PRO A 316 4.72 21.59 12.68
CA PRO A 316 5.23 22.97 12.78
C PRO A 316 6.09 23.38 11.60
N LEU A 317 6.84 22.43 11.04
CA LEU A 317 7.69 22.64 9.88
C LEU A 317 6.84 22.84 8.61
N LEU A 318 5.81 22.01 8.42
CA LEU A 318 4.82 22.19 7.35
C LEU A 318 4.16 23.57 7.43
N TYR A 319 3.80 24.00 8.64
CA TYR A 319 3.23 25.32 8.87
C TYR A 319 4.17 26.45 8.44
N ARG A 320 5.47 26.35 8.74
CA ARG A 320 6.47 27.35 8.32
C ARG A 320 6.64 27.41 6.80
N PHE A 321 6.69 26.27 6.11
CA PHE A 321 6.76 26.26 4.64
C PHE A 321 5.49 26.82 4.01
N ALA A 322 4.32 26.52 4.59
CA ALA A 322 3.06 27.09 4.16
C ALA A 322 3.04 28.63 4.28
N GLN A 323 3.61 29.20 5.35
CA GLN A 323 3.75 30.65 5.50
C GLN A 323 4.67 31.29 4.43
N LYS A 324 5.69 30.55 3.98
CA LYS A 324 6.60 30.98 2.91
C LYS A 324 6.04 30.74 1.50
N ASN A 325 4.89 30.10 1.37
CA ASN A 325 4.31 29.62 0.11
C ASN A 325 5.27 28.69 -0.66
N ASP A 326 6.05 27.88 0.06
CA ASP A 326 6.99 26.91 -0.53
C ASP A 326 6.25 25.58 -0.80
N SER A 327 5.73 25.46 -2.02
CA SER A 327 4.93 24.31 -2.46
C SER A 327 5.74 23.02 -2.55
N ASP A 328 6.98 23.10 -3.02
CA ASP A 328 7.86 21.94 -3.19
C ASP A 328 8.28 21.37 -1.83
N ALA A 329 8.60 22.23 -0.85
CA ALA A 329 8.86 21.81 0.51
C ALA A 329 7.62 21.17 1.18
N CYS A 330 6.43 21.77 0.99
CA CYS A 330 5.18 21.22 1.51
C CYS A 330 4.87 19.86 0.90
N SER A 331 4.96 19.72 -0.42
CA SER A 331 4.78 18.47 -1.16
C SER A 331 5.76 17.39 -0.67
N THR A 332 7.03 17.75 -0.47
CA THR A 332 8.06 16.82 -0.01
C THR A 332 7.82 16.35 1.41
N LEU A 333 7.39 17.24 2.31
CA LEU A 333 7.10 16.89 3.71
C LEU A 333 5.82 16.07 3.86
N ILE A 334 4.78 16.38 3.07
CA ILE A 334 3.57 15.54 2.96
C ILE A 334 3.94 14.18 2.37
N GLY A 335 4.81 14.17 1.35
CA GLY A 335 5.46 12.98 0.79
C GLY A 335 6.12 12.11 1.84
N PHE A 336 7.01 12.70 2.63
CA PHE A 336 7.69 12.00 3.71
C PHE A 336 6.71 11.45 4.76
N THR A 337 5.66 12.21 5.09
CA THR A 337 4.58 11.77 5.99
C THR A 337 3.83 10.55 5.40
N CYS A 338 3.51 10.57 4.11
CA CYS A 338 2.86 9.44 3.44
C CYS A 338 3.76 8.21 3.37
N ASP A 339 5.05 8.39 3.09
CA ASP A 339 6.03 7.31 3.08
C ASP A 339 6.15 6.66 4.48
N LEU A 340 6.15 7.46 5.55
CA LEU A 340 6.14 6.96 6.93
C LEU A 340 4.86 6.19 7.27
N LEU A 341 3.70 6.65 6.80
CA LEU A 341 2.44 5.92 6.93
C LEU A 341 2.49 4.56 6.22
N GLU A 342 3.07 4.50 5.02
CA GLU A 342 3.23 3.25 4.28
C GLU A 342 4.20 2.27 4.96
N PHE A 343 5.30 2.76 5.53
CA PHE A 343 6.34 1.90 6.11
C PHE A 343 6.15 1.59 7.59
N SER A 344 5.36 2.38 8.30
CA SER A 344 5.13 2.24 9.73
C SER A 344 3.66 2.47 10.10
N PRO A 345 2.70 1.79 9.42
CA PRO A 345 1.27 2.08 9.53
C PRO A 345 0.74 1.92 10.96
N GLN A 346 1.27 0.97 11.73
CA GLN A 346 0.77 0.72 13.08
C GLN A 346 1.10 1.86 14.06
N TRP A 347 2.37 2.24 14.19
CA TRP A 347 2.74 3.28 15.15
C TRP A 347 2.42 4.68 14.61
N PHE A 348 2.86 4.98 13.38
CA PHE A 348 2.74 6.33 12.80
C PHE A 348 1.30 6.61 12.40
N GLY A 349 0.56 5.59 11.96
CA GLY A 349 -0.88 5.70 11.71
C GLY A 349 -1.69 5.99 12.97
N ASN A 350 -1.41 5.31 14.09
CA ASN A 350 -2.02 5.63 15.38
C ASN A 350 -1.69 7.07 15.80
N GLU A 351 -0.46 7.52 15.58
CA GLU A 351 -0.05 8.87 15.91
C GLU A 351 -0.74 9.93 15.02
N MET A 352 -0.88 9.66 13.73
CA MET A 352 -1.64 10.48 12.77
C MET A 352 -3.10 10.62 13.21
N ILE A 353 -3.74 9.53 13.64
CA ILE A 353 -5.12 9.56 14.14
C ILE A 353 -5.22 10.41 15.41
N GLN A 354 -4.35 10.17 16.40
CA GLN A 354 -4.37 10.86 17.70
C GLN A 354 -4.03 12.35 17.61
N SER A 355 -3.20 12.73 16.64
CA SER A 355 -2.82 14.13 16.40
C SER A 355 -3.77 14.86 15.45
N HIS A 356 -4.81 14.18 14.94
CA HIS A 356 -5.64 14.68 13.84
C HIS A 356 -4.77 15.17 12.66
N GLY A 357 -3.76 14.38 12.28
CA GLY A 357 -2.69 14.76 11.37
C GLY A 357 -3.22 15.28 10.04
N PHE A 358 -4.10 14.53 9.36
CA PHE A 358 -4.68 14.97 8.08
C PHE A 358 -5.61 16.18 8.20
N VAL A 359 -6.33 16.32 9.31
CA VAL A 359 -7.15 17.51 9.58
C VAL A 359 -6.24 18.74 9.70
N THR A 360 -5.13 18.61 10.43
CA THR A 360 -4.16 19.69 10.62
C THR A 360 -3.46 20.04 9.30
N ILE A 361 -3.03 19.04 8.52
CA ILE A 361 -2.46 19.24 7.19
C ILE A 361 -3.46 20.00 6.30
N ALA A 362 -4.72 19.57 6.24
CA ALA A 362 -5.76 20.25 5.46
C ALA A 362 -5.96 21.70 5.92
N SER A 363 -5.97 21.95 7.24
CA SER A 363 -6.09 23.30 7.80
C SER A 363 -4.87 24.20 7.51
N ILE A 364 -3.67 23.64 7.39
CA ILE A 364 -2.46 24.39 7.02
C ILE A 364 -2.52 24.75 5.53
N LEU A 365 -2.82 23.77 4.68
CA LEU A 365 -2.90 23.96 3.23
C LEU A 365 -4.05 24.91 2.84
N SER A 366 -5.19 24.87 3.53
CA SER A 366 -6.35 25.72 3.22
C SER A 366 -6.09 27.21 3.37
N LYS A 367 -5.02 27.62 4.08
CA LYS A 367 -4.63 29.03 4.17
C LYS A 367 -4.24 29.63 2.82
N ASN A 368 -3.62 28.84 1.94
CA ASN A 368 -3.23 29.29 0.60
C ASN A 368 -3.14 28.13 -0.40
N ALA A 369 -4.23 27.36 -0.51
CA ALA A 369 -4.25 26.09 -1.23
C ALA A 369 -3.76 26.20 -2.69
N ARG A 370 -4.06 27.32 -3.35
CA ARG A 370 -3.62 27.59 -4.73
C ARG A 370 -2.12 27.59 -4.92
N LEU A 371 -1.39 28.16 -3.95
CA LEU A 371 0.08 28.22 -4.02
C LEU A 371 0.70 26.94 -3.46
N LEU A 372 0.06 26.28 -2.50
CA LEU A 372 0.67 25.18 -1.74
C LEU A 372 0.44 23.79 -2.35
N ILE A 373 -0.64 23.59 -3.09
CA ILE A 373 -1.00 22.28 -3.67
C ILE A 373 -0.58 22.23 -5.13
N ASN A 374 0.41 21.39 -5.42
CA ASN A 374 0.90 21.11 -6.77
C ASN A 374 0.59 19.66 -7.20
N ASN A 375 0.98 19.29 -8.43
CA ASN A 375 0.74 17.95 -8.96
C ASN A 375 1.40 16.85 -8.11
N ASP A 376 2.59 17.10 -7.58
CA ASP A 376 3.34 16.14 -6.75
C ASP A 376 2.61 15.88 -5.43
N THR A 377 2.01 16.92 -4.84
CA THR A 377 1.19 16.79 -3.62
C THR A 377 0.00 15.87 -3.88
N LEU A 378 -0.72 16.08 -4.99
CA LEU A 378 -1.83 15.22 -5.38
C LEU A 378 -1.34 13.78 -5.60
N GLU A 379 -0.26 13.58 -6.35
CA GLU A 379 0.26 12.26 -6.69
C GLU A 379 0.65 11.45 -5.44
N VAL A 380 1.32 12.06 -4.48
CA VAL A 380 1.64 11.45 -3.18
C VAL A 380 0.36 11.00 -2.45
N LEU A 381 -0.65 11.87 -2.37
CA LEU A 381 -1.91 11.57 -1.67
C LEU A 381 -2.69 10.43 -2.35
N LEU A 382 -2.70 10.41 -3.69
CA LEU A 382 -3.34 9.35 -4.47
C LEU A 382 -2.59 8.02 -4.33
N ASN A 383 -1.25 8.04 -4.31
CA ASN A 383 -0.44 6.85 -4.09
C ASN A 383 -0.67 6.27 -2.69
N LEU A 384 -0.69 7.10 -1.65
CA LEU A 384 -1.04 6.64 -0.30
C LEU A 384 -2.46 6.06 -0.27
N THR A 385 -3.43 6.70 -0.93
CA THR A 385 -4.80 6.20 -1.03
C THR A 385 -4.82 4.80 -1.67
N LYS A 386 -4.09 4.59 -2.77
CA LYS A 386 -3.95 3.26 -3.41
C LYS A 386 -3.35 2.23 -2.45
N THR A 387 -2.30 2.61 -1.72
CA THR A 387 -1.64 1.71 -0.74
C THR A 387 -2.57 1.33 0.41
N LEU A 388 -3.26 2.30 1.03
CA LEU A 388 -4.18 2.05 2.16
C LEU A 388 -5.40 1.22 1.73
N ILE A 389 -5.87 1.40 0.51
CA ILE A 389 -6.94 0.56 -0.07
C ILE A 389 -6.47 -0.88 -0.28
N SER A 390 -5.21 -1.06 -0.68
CA SER A 390 -4.64 -2.40 -0.95
C SER A 390 -4.30 -3.19 0.31
N THR A 391 -4.24 -2.53 1.47
CA THR A 391 -3.82 -3.10 2.76
C THR A 391 -5.03 -3.35 3.65
N SER A 392 -5.14 -4.57 4.19
CA SER A 392 -6.38 -5.07 4.83
C SER A 392 -6.31 -5.04 6.37
N ASN A 393 -6.11 -3.86 6.98
CA ASN A 393 -6.14 -3.70 8.45
C ASN A 393 -7.11 -2.59 8.90
N ASN A 394 -7.64 -2.71 10.12
CA ASN A 394 -8.60 -1.75 10.70
C ASN A 394 -8.01 -0.33 10.88
N ASN A 395 -6.71 -0.23 11.21
CA ASN A 395 -6.05 1.08 11.35
C ASN A 395 -5.95 1.79 10.00
N ASP A 396 -5.65 1.04 8.93
CA ASP A 396 -5.52 1.57 7.57
C ASP A 396 -6.86 2.14 7.09
N ALA A 397 -7.99 1.51 7.47
CA ALA A 397 -9.34 2.01 7.18
C ALA A 397 -9.64 3.37 7.84
N LEU A 398 -9.25 3.57 9.11
CA LEU A 398 -9.44 4.84 9.81
C LEU A 398 -8.58 5.97 9.21
N ILE A 399 -7.33 5.65 8.86
CA ILE A 399 -6.39 6.59 8.22
C ILE A 399 -6.92 6.98 6.84
N LEU A 400 -7.35 5.99 6.04
CA LEU A 400 -7.96 6.19 4.74
C LEU A 400 -9.20 7.09 4.84
N LYS A 401 -10.07 6.84 5.82
CA LYS A 401 -11.23 7.68 6.08
C LYS A 401 -10.83 9.13 6.38
N GLN A 402 -9.87 9.35 7.28
CA GLN A 402 -9.40 10.71 7.58
C GLN A 402 -8.80 11.41 6.35
N LEU A 403 -8.04 10.68 5.53
CA LEU A 403 -7.47 11.19 4.28
C LEU A 403 -8.57 11.59 3.28
N LEU A 404 -9.58 10.73 3.10
CA LEU A 404 -10.71 10.99 2.21
C LEU A 404 -11.54 12.19 2.70
N ASP A 405 -12.02 12.15 3.94
CA ASP A 405 -12.95 13.15 4.47
C ASP A 405 -12.32 14.55 4.54
N ASN A 406 -11.06 14.64 5.00
CA ASN A 406 -10.42 15.92 5.31
C ASN A 406 -9.59 16.50 4.18
N ILE A 407 -9.11 15.66 3.26
CA ILE A 407 -8.31 16.09 2.12
C ILE A 407 -9.09 15.87 0.82
N LEU A 408 -9.29 14.62 0.38
CA LEU A 408 -9.75 14.35 -1.00
C LEU A 408 -11.18 14.82 -1.27
N PHE A 409 -12.10 14.70 -0.31
CA PHE A 409 -13.51 15.13 -0.42
C PHE A 409 -13.75 16.54 0.13
N ASN A 410 -12.70 17.25 0.54
CA ASN A 410 -12.83 18.57 1.14
C ASN A 410 -12.85 19.66 0.05
N ALA A 411 -14.04 19.97 -0.47
CA ALA A 411 -14.19 21.01 -1.50
C ALA A 411 -13.69 22.40 -1.09
N SER A 412 -13.65 22.71 0.22
CA SER A 412 -13.10 24.00 0.70
C SER A 412 -11.60 24.11 0.48
N LEU A 413 -10.90 22.97 0.47
CA LEU A 413 -9.48 22.90 0.19
C LEU A 413 -9.22 23.04 -1.31
N TRP A 414 -10.01 22.34 -2.13
CA TRP A 414 -9.73 22.17 -3.56
C TRP A 414 -10.21 23.31 -4.44
N ILE A 415 -11.30 23.99 -4.10
CA ILE A 415 -11.97 24.95 -5.02
C ILE A 415 -11.05 26.06 -5.54
N TYR A 416 -9.99 26.41 -4.82
CA TYR A 416 -9.03 27.44 -5.20
C TYR A 416 -7.72 26.92 -5.80
N VAL A 417 -7.51 25.59 -5.82
CA VAL A 417 -6.35 24.95 -6.45
C VAL A 417 -6.43 25.09 -7.96
N ASP A 418 -5.31 24.98 -8.68
CA ASP A 418 -5.30 24.96 -10.14
C ASP A 418 -6.32 23.93 -10.70
N ALA A 419 -7.12 24.36 -11.68
CA ALA A 419 -8.22 23.57 -12.21
C ALA A 419 -7.78 22.23 -12.80
N LYS A 420 -6.58 22.16 -13.42
CA LYS A 420 -6.05 20.92 -13.99
C LYS A 420 -5.80 19.88 -12.91
N ILE A 421 -5.35 20.31 -11.73
CA ILE A 421 -5.13 19.44 -10.57
C ILE A 421 -6.47 18.96 -10.02
N GLN A 422 -7.47 19.85 -9.91
CA GLN A 422 -8.83 19.47 -9.49
C GLN A 422 -9.45 18.43 -10.44
N MET A 423 -9.35 18.64 -11.75
CA MET A 423 -9.83 17.68 -12.75
C MET A 423 -9.14 16.33 -12.62
N LYS A 424 -7.81 16.31 -12.42
CA LYS A 424 -7.05 15.06 -12.21
C LYS A 424 -7.54 14.31 -10.97
N LEU A 425 -7.82 15.01 -9.87
CA LEU A 425 -8.39 14.42 -8.66
C LEU A 425 -9.77 13.80 -8.91
N TYR A 426 -10.73 14.57 -9.43
CA TYR A 426 -12.10 14.06 -9.59
C TYR A 426 -12.20 13.02 -10.72
N CYS A 427 -11.37 13.13 -11.76
CA CYS A 427 -11.23 12.10 -12.77
C CYS A 427 -10.74 10.78 -12.13
N TYR A 428 -9.69 10.82 -11.31
CA TYR A 428 -9.21 9.67 -10.56
C TYR A 428 -10.30 9.06 -9.67
N LEU A 429 -11.02 9.88 -8.90
CA LEU A 429 -12.10 9.42 -8.02
C LEU A 429 -13.23 8.72 -8.80
N SER A 430 -13.60 9.29 -9.95
CA SER A 430 -14.69 8.75 -10.78
C SER A 430 -14.33 7.47 -11.56
N SER A 431 -13.05 7.20 -11.80
CA SER A 431 -12.59 6.12 -12.69
C SER A 431 -11.70 5.07 -11.99
N GLU A 432 -10.50 5.46 -11.59
CA GLU A 432 -9.48 4.58 -11.00
C GLU A 432 -9.80 4.19 -9.56
N PHE A 433 -10.24 5.15 -8.74
CA PHE A 433 -10.45 4.93 -7.30
C PHE A 433 -11.40 3.75 -7.06
N LEU A 434 -12.52 3.69 -7.78
CA LEU A 434 -13.52 2.63 -7.66
C LEU A 434 -13.21 1.38 -8.52
N SER A 435 -12.13 1.38 -9.32
CA SER A 435 -11.71 0.23 -10.14
C SER A 435 -10.46 -0.47 -9.59
N GLY A 436 -9.92 0.00 -8.46
CA GLY A 436 -8.68 -0.44 -7.80
C GLY A 436 -8.56 -1.93 -7.42
N ALA A 437 -9.54 -2.76 -7.78
CA ALA A 437 -9.47 -4.22 -7.69
C ALA A 437 -8.49 -4.89 -8.68
N ASN A 438 -8.09 -4.23 -9.78
CA ASN A 438 -7.37 -4.91 -10.87
C ASN A 438 -5.87 -4.55 -10.99
N TYR A 439 -5.36 -3.58 -10.22
CA TYR A 439 -3.99 -3.05 -10.41
C TYR A 439 -2.88 -3.78 -9.62
N SER A 440 -3.19 -4.67 -8.67
CA SER A 440 -2.15 -5.41 -7.93
C SER A 440 -1.44 -6.51 -8.75
N MET A 441 -1.86 -6.75 -10.00
CA MET A 441 -1.36 -7.86 -10.82
C MET A 441 -0.23 -7.52 -11.79
N MET A 442 0.08 -6.26 -12.09
CA MET A 442 1.09 -5.96 -13.13
C MET A 442 2.55 -6.00 -12.67
N ASN A 443 2.83 -6.18 -11.37
CA ASN A 443 4.20 -6.31 -10.85
C ASN A 443 4.58 -7.74 -10.39
N SER A 444 3.79 -8.76 -10.72
CA SER A 444 4.14 -10.16 -10.46
C SER A 444 3.94 -11.03 -11.70
N THR A 445 4.87 -10.94 -12.64
CA THR A 445 5.02 -11.91 -13.73
C THR A 445 5.65 -13.20 -13.20
N SER A 446 4.83 -14.14 -12.74
CA SER A 446 5.06 -15.60 -12.90
C SER A 446 3.92 -16.45 -12.30
N GLY A 447 3.19 -17.12 -13.18
CA GLY A 447 2.57 -18.45 -12.99
C GLY A 447 1.61 -18.69 -11.82
N ASN A 448 0.31 -18.53 -12.05
CA ASN A 448 -0.74 -19.55 -11.81
C ASN A 448 -2.16 -18.93 -11.95
N GLN A 449 -2.91 -19.34 -12.97
CA GLN A 449 -4.19 -18.72 -13.36
C GLN A 449 -5.42 -19.13 -12.52
N ILE A 450 -5.29 -20.11 -11.60
CA ILE A 450 -6.43 -20.63 -10.82
C ILE A 450 -6.46 -20.08 -9.38
N SER A 451 -5.30 -19.80 -8.77
CA SER A 451 -5.22 -19.11 -7.47
C SER A 451 -5.60 -17.63 -7.55
N THR A 452 -5.48 -17.03 -8.74
CA THR A 452 -5.84 -15.63 -9.02
C THR A 452 -7.34 -15.37 -8.98
N MET A 453 -8.20 -16.31 -9.41
CA MET A 453 -9.65 -16.04 -9.40
C MET A 453 -10.24 -16.00 -7.98
N ILE A 454 -9.73 -16.82 -7.06
CA ILE A 454 -10.21 -16.87 -5.66
C ILE A 454 -9.69 -15.65 -4.87
N SER A 455 -8.45 -15.20 -5.11
CA SER A 455 -7.95 -13.95 -4.52
C SER A 455 -8.71 -12.73 -5.04
N ASN A 456 -9.05 -12.70 -6.35
CA ASN A 456 -9.76 -11.58 -6.98
C ASN A 456 -11.14 -11.35 -6.37
N ASN A 457 -11.88 -12.41 -6.06
CA ASN A 457 -13.17 -12.26 -5.38
C ASN A 457 -13.00 -11.78 -3.93
N HIS A 458 -12.00 -12.27 -3.20
CA HIS A 458 -11.75 -11.83 -1.82
C HIS A 458 -11.27 -10.37 -1.72
N THR A 459 -10.36 -9.93 -2.59
CA THR A 459 -9.90 -8.53 -2.62
C THR A 459 -10.99 -7.58 -3.09
N GLN A 460 -11.83 -7.99 -4.06
CA GLN A 460 -13.01 -7.19 -4.45
C GLN A 460 -14.05 -7.08 -3.34
N VAL A 461 -14.33 -8.18 -2.63
CA VAL A 461 -15.28 -8.17 -1.50
C VAL A 461 -14.77 -7.31 -0.35
N LEU A 462 -13.47 -7.37 -0.02
CA LEU A 462 -12.86 -6.51 1.00
C LEU A 462 -12.84 -5.03 0.58
N PHE A 463 -12.46 -4.73 -0.66
CA PHE A 463 -12.46 -3.39 -1.24
C PHE A 463 -13.87 -2.77 -1.24
N ASN A 464 -14.86 -3.53 -1.69
CA ASN A 464 -16.26 -3.13 -1.61
C ASN A 464 -16.70 -2.97 -0.15
N GLY A 465 -16.24 -3.83 0.77
CA GLY A 465 -16.45 -3.67 2.21
C GLY A 465 -15.89 -2.36 2.75
N ILE A 466 -14.69 -1.95 2.37
CA ILE A 466 -14.04 -0.72 2.84
C ILE A 466 -14.76 0.51 2.27
N ILE A 467 -15.01 0.59 0.96
CA ILE A 467 -15.66 1.76 0.36
C ILE A 467 -17.14 1.85 0.78
N PHE A 468 -17.86 0.73 0.84
CA PHE A 468 -19.30 0.76 1.11
C PHE A 468 -19.65 0.72 2.60
N ASN A 469 -18.80 0.15 3.48
CA ASN A 469 -19.03 0.17 4.93
C ASN A 469 -18.15 1.20 5.68
N GLU A 470 -16.84 1.31 5.41
CA GLU A 470 -15.92 2.17 6.19
C GLU A 470 -15.93 3.64 5.73
N VAL A 471 -15.95 3.90 4.42
CA VAL A 471 -16.02 5.26 3.84
C VAL A 471 -17.43 5.88 3.98
N ARG A 472 -18.41 5.09 4.47
CA ARG A 472 -19.82 5.52 4.64
C ARG A 472 -20.37 6.16 3.37
N ARG A 473 -20.62 5.33 2.36
CA ARG A 473 -21.12 5.74 1.03
C ARG A 473 -22.19 6.85 1.08
N ILE A 474 -23.20 6.70 1.93
CA ILE A 474 -24.28 7.69 2.10
C ILE A 474 -23.70 9.07 2.47
N SER A 475 -22.83 9.14 3.48
CA SER A 475 -22.17 10.39 3.90
C SER A 475 -21.34 10.99 2.77
N THR A 476 -20.62 10.17 1.99
CA THR A 476 -19.84 10.63 0.84
C THR A 476 -20.74 11.25 -0.24
N VAL A 477 -21.85 10.58 -0.61
CA VAL A 477 -22.80 11.11 -1.60
C VAL A 477 -23.37 12.45 -1.14
N LEU A 478 -23.78 12.56 0.12
CA LEU A 478 -24.29 13.80 0.71
C LEU A 478 -23.22 14.92 0.68
N GLN A 479 -21.98 14.60 1.02
CA GLN A 479 -20.87 15.56 1.02
C GLN A 479 -20.53 16.07 -0.39
N LEU A 480 -20.60 15.20 -1.40
CA LEU A 480 -20.36 15.60 -2.80
C LEU A 480 -21.50 16.47 -3.35
N LEU A 481 -22.77 16.15 -3.04
CA LEU A 481 -23.91 17.02 -3.36
C LEU A 481 -23.79 18.39 -2.67
N HIS A 482 -23.36 18.41 -1.40
CA HIS A 482 -23.06 19.64 -0.69
C HIS A 482 -21.91 20.42 -1.37
N SER A 483 -20.90 19.73 -1.87
CA SER A 483 -19.79 20.35 -2.61
C SER A 483 -20.27 21.02 -3.90
N LEU A 484 -21.12 20.35 -4.67
CA LEU A 484 -21.76 20.92 -5.86
C LEU A 484 -22.60 22.17 -5.53
N LYS A 485 -23.41 22.10 -4.47
CA LYS A 485 -24.30 23.21 -4.05
C LYS A 485 -23.54 24.45 -3.62
N TYR A 486 -22.50 24.29 -2.79
CA TYR A 486 -21.88 25.42 -2.10
C TYR A 486 -20.55 25.88 -2.71
N TYR A 487 -19.82 25.03 -3.45
CA TYR A 487 -18.48 25.39 -3.97
C TYR A 487 -18.41 25.39 -5.50
N TYR A 488 -19.04 24.42 -6.16
CA TYR A 488 -18.97 24.24 -7.61
C TYR A 488 -20.22 24.75 -8.33
N TRP A 489 -20.60 25.99 -8.06
CA TRP A 489 -21.69 26.69 -8.74
C TRP A 489 -21.16 27.58 -9.88
N LEU A 490 -21.94 27.78 -10.96
CA LEU A 490 -21.55 28.69 -12.04
C LEU A 490 -21.98 30.14 -11.76
N THR A 491 -23.23 30.33 -11.36
CA THR A 491 -23.80 31.64 -11.05
C THR A 491 -24.11 31.77 -9.55
N GLU A 492 -23.81 32.94 -8.97
CA GLU A 492 -24.05 33.17 -7.54
C GLU A 492 -25.56 33.13 -7.23
N GLU A 493 -25.93 32.30 -6.24
CA GLU A 493 -27.31 32.16 -5.79
C GLU A 493 -27.57 33.07 -4.59
N LYS A 494 -28.62 33.90 -4.65
CA LYS A 494 -28.94 34.85 -3.58
C LYS A 494 -29.79 34.26 -2.45
N THR A 495 -30.40 33.11 -2.68
CA THR A 495 -31.35 32.50 -1.73
C THR A 495 -30.69 31.74 -0.59
N TYR A 496 -29.41 31.38 -0.73
CA TYR A 496 -28.62 30.76 0.34
C TYR A 496 -27.15 31.16 0.24
N ASN A 497 -26.43 31.11 1.36
CA ASN A 497 -25.03 31.49 1.42
C ASN A 497 -24.16 30.44 0.71
N VAL A 498 -23.82 30.70 -0.55
CA VAL A 498 -22.79 29.96 -1.27
C VAL A 498 -21.41 30.17 -0.62
N LYS A 499 -20.49 29.24 -0.86
CA LYS A 499 -19.07 29.34 -0.49
C LYS A 499 -18.24 29.61 -1.74
N ALA A 500 -16.93 29.69 -1.57
CA ALA A 500 -15.99 30.01 -2.65
C ALA A 500 -16.22 31.40 -3.27
N LEU A 501 -16.23 32.45 -2.45
CA LEU A 501 -16.59 33.81 -2.88
C LEU A 501 -15.45 34.57 -3.59
N ASP A 502 -14.26 33.97 -3.71
CA ASP A 502 -13.14 34.58 -4.43
C ASP A 502 -13.14 34.16 -5.89
N TYR A 503 -13.98 34.83 -6.67
CA TYR A 503 -14.20 34.57 -8.09
C TYR A 503 -12.92 34.47 -8.93
N LYS A 504 -11.89 35.24 -8.59
CA LYS A 504 -10.65 35.31 -9.37
C LYS A 504 -9.78 34.06 -9.23
N LEU A 505 -9.93 33.33 -8.12
CA LEU A 505 -9.14 32.15 -7.81
C LEU A 505 -9.84 30.84 -8.17
N ARG A 506 -11.13 30.89 -8.53
CA ARG A 506 -11.89 29.72 -8.95
C ARG A 506 -11.51 29.28 -10.37
N PRO A 507 -11.77 28.01 -10.74
CA PRO A 507 -11.79 27.60 -12.14
C PRO A 507 -12.78 28.43 -12.95
N ASN A 508 -12.54 28.54 -14.26
CA ASN A 508 -13.48 29.18 -15.18
C ASN A 508 -14.73 28.30 -15.43
N ASP A 509 -15.71 28.81 -16.18
CA ASP A 509 -16.99 28.10 -16.37
C ASP A 509 -16.82 26.73 -17.05
N GLU A 510 -16.03 26.63 -18.13
CA GLU A 510 -15.76 25.35 -18.83
C GLU A 510 -15.06 24.33 -17.91
N GLU A 511 -14.12 24.83 -17.08
CA GLU A 511 -13.42 24.02 -16.11
C GLU A 511 -14.35 23.54 -14.98
N LEU A 512 -15.23 24.41 -14.49
CA LEU A 512 -16.22 24.08 -13.47
C LEU A 512 -17.22 23.05 -13.99
N GLU A 513 -17.72 23.18 -15.21
CA GLU A 513 -18.60 22.20 -15.85
C GLU A 513 -17.93 20.83 -15.92
N THR A 514 -16.66 20.80 -16.36
CA THR A 514 -15.88 19.55 -16.43
C THR A 514 -15.69 18.93 -15.03
N ILE A 515 -15.31 19.71 -14.02
CA ILE A 515 -15.13 19.23 -12.64
C ILE A 515 -16.44 18.67 -12.07
N ARG A 516 -17.55 19.36 -12.28
CA ARG A 516 -18.88 18.91 -11.85
C ARG A 516 -19.28 17.60 -12.49
N SER A 517 -19.00 17.43 -13.79
CA SER A 517 -19.27 16.18 -14.50
C SER A 517 -18.54 14.99 -13.85
N TYR A 518 -17.27 15.17 -13.44
CA TYR A 518 -16.53 14.13 -12.73
C TYR A 518 -17.07 13.86 -11.32
N ILE A 519 -17.48 14.89 -10.57
CA ILE A 519 -18.10 14.71 -9.25
C ILE A 519 -19.40 13.91 -9.37
N LEU A 520 -20.26 14.24 -10.33
CA LEU A 520 -21.52 13.52 -10.57
C LEU A 520 -21.28 12.10 -11.09
N LEU A 521 -20.30 11.91 -11.97
CA LEU A 521 -19.88 10.58 -12.40
C LEU A 521 -19.41 9.76 -11.21
N PHE A 522 -18.67 10.34 -10.28
CA PHE A 522 -18.24 9.65 -9.06
C PHE A 522 -19.43 9.25 -8.18
N ILE A 523 -20.40 10.15 -7.94
CA ILE A 523 -21.66 9.83 -7.22
C ILE A 523 -22.39 8.68 -7.92
N LYS A 524 -22.56 8.75 -9.23
CA LYS A 524 -23.19 7.71 -10.04
C LYS A 524 -22.49 6.36 -9.86
N GLN A 525 -21.16 6.33 -9.96
CA GLN A 525 -20.37 5.10 -9.83
C GLN A 525 -20.44 4.51 -8.42
N LEU A 526 -20.46 5.34 -7.37
CA LEU A 526 -20.70 4.88 -5.99
C LEU A 526 -22.05 4.17 -5.87
N ILE A 527 -23.09 4.71 -6.53
CA ILE A 527 -24.44 4.13 -6.48
C ILE A 527 -24.53 2.82 -7.25
N ILE A 528 -23.98 2.78 -8.47
CA ILE A 528 -24.03 1.60 -9.33
C ILE A 528 -23.24 0.44 -8.72
N LYS A 529 -22.00 0.70 -8.25
CA LYS A 529 -21.13 -0.35 -7.70
C LYS A 529 -21.55 -0.80 -6.30
N GLY A 530 -22.31 0.01 -5.56
CA GLY A 530 -22.77 -0.30 -4.22
C GLY A 530 -24.12 -1.01 -4.15
N ASN A 531 -24.51 -1.77 -5.18
CA ASN A 531 -25.78 -2.52 -5.26
C ASN A 531 -27.05 -1.65 -5.25
N GLY A 532 -27.01 -0.49 -5.89
CA GLY A 532 -28.19 0.35 -6.08
C GLY A 532 -28.34 1.45 -5.03
N ILE A 533 -29.33 2.33 -5.22
CA ILE A 533 -29.47 3.57 -4.45
C ILE A 533 -30.07 3.34 -3.06
N HIS A 534 -29.54 4.02 -2.05
CA HIS A 534 -30.17 4.09 -0.73
C HIS A 534 -31.21 5.21 -0.67
N LEU A 535 -32.24 5.02 0.14
CA LEU A 535 -33.33 5.98 0.33
C LEU A 535 -32.85 7.36 0.77
N ASP A 536 -31.84 7.44 1.63
CA ASP A 536 -31.30 8.71 2.11
C ASP A 536 -30.46 9.45 1.05
N GLU A 537 -29.75 8.70 0.20
CA GLU A 537 -29.03 9.26 -0.94
C GLU A 537 -30.01 9.85 -1.96
N LEU A 538 -31.06 9.10 -2.28
CA LEU A 538 -32.10 9.58 -3.19
C LEU A 538 -32.81 10.80 -2.62
N GLN A 539 -33.14 10.79 -1.33
CA GLN A 539 -33.74 11.96 -0.68
C GLN A 539 -32.82 13.18 -0.78
N ALA A 540 -31.51 13.02 -0.60
CA ALA A 540 -30.56 14.12 -0.74
C ALA A 540 -30.50 14.65 -2.19
N ILE A 541 -30.54 13.77 -3.20
CA ILE A 541 -30.61 14.15 -4.62
C ILE A 541 -31.92 14.92 -4.91
N LEU A 542 -33.07 14.42 -4.47
CA LEU A 542 -34.36 15.09 -4.67
C LEU A 542 -34.39 16.44 -3.95
N ASN A 543 -33.87 16.51 -2.72
CA ASN A 543 -33.75 17.76 -1.97
C ASN A 543 -32.84 18.77 -2.69
N TYR A 544 -31.75 18.31 -3.31
CA TYR A 544 -30.88 19.17 -4.12
C TYR A 544 -31.68 19.79 -5.27
N LEU A 545 -32.39 18.98 -6.05
CA LEU A 545 -33.17 19.42 -7.21
C LEU A 545 -34.24 20.46 -6.86
N VAL A 546 -34.82 20.40 -5.66
CA VAL A 546 -35.89 21.32 -5.25
C VAL A 546 -35.42 22.53 -4.44
N THR A 547 -34.14 22.59 -4.04
CA THR A 547 -33.60 23.69 -3.21
C THR A 547 -32.49 24.49 -3.88
N VAL A 548 -31.86 23.97 -4.94
CA VAL A 548 -30.90 24.69 -5.77
C VAL A 548 -31.66 25.38 -6.89
N ASN A 549 -31.35 26.65 -7.18
CA ASN A 549 -31.99 27.42 -8.26
C ASN A 549 -31.02 27.77 -9.42
N GLN A 550 -29.85 27.15 -9.44
CA GLN A 550 -28.88 27.30 -10.51
C GLN A 550 -29.20 26.32 -11.63
N ASP A 551 -29.65 26.83 -12.78
CA ASP A 551 -30.24 26.00 -13.83
C ASP A 551 -29.31 24.89 -14.30
N ALA A 552 -28.05 25.22 -14.63
CA ALA A 552 -27.06 24.23 -15.04
C ALA A 552 -26.85 23.14 -13.98
N ASN A 553 -26.83 23.51 -12.68
CA ASN A 553 -26.65 22.56 -11.57
C ASN A 553 -27.82 21.60 -11.44
N ILE A 554 -29.04 22.08 -11.68
CA ILE A 554 -30.25 21.24 -11.68
C ILE A 554 -30.21 20.29 -12.88
N ILE A 555 -29.86 20.80 -14.07
CA ILE A 555 -29.79 20.00 -15.31
C ILE A 555 -28.80 18.84 -15.16
N ASP A 556 -27.58 19.09 -14.68
CA ASP A 556 -26.58 18.03 -14.52
C ASP A 556 -27.05 16.92 -13.57
N VAL A 557 -27.67 17.29 -12.44
CA VAL A 557 -28.18 16.33 -11.45
C VAL A 557 -29.37 15.55 -12.02
N LEU A 558 -30.25 16.20 -12.80
CA LEU A 558 -31.33 15.52 -13.51
C LEU A 558 -30.80 14.49 -14.51
N GLN A 559 -29.78 14.85 -15.30
CA GLN A 559 -29.17 13.95 -16.27
C GLN A 559 -28.48 12.76 -15.58
N MET A 560 -27.77 12.99 -14.48
CA MET A 560 -27.20 11.90 -13.67
C MET A 560 -28.31 10.96 -13.15
N LEU A 561 -29.41 11.50 -12.62
CA LEU A 561 -30.51 10.71 -12.09
C LEU A 561 -31.25 9.91 -13.17
N GLN A 562 -31.43 10.49 -14.36
CA GLN A 562 -31.97 9.79 -15.53
C GLN A 562 -31.07 8.62 -15.95
N SER A 563 -29.75 8.85 -16.01
CA SER A 563 -28.78 7.82 -16.32
C SER A 563 -28.82 6.67 -15.30
N LEU A 564 -28.96 6.98 -14.00
CA LEU A 564 -29.15 5.97 -12.97
C LEU A 564 -30.48 5.19 -13.15
N MET A 565 -31.57 5.83 -13.56
CA MET A 565 -32.85 5.16 -13.83
C MET A 565 -32.76 4.21 -15.01
N CYS A 566 -31.99 4.59 -16.03
CA CYS A 566 -31.77 3.77 -17.20
C CYS A 566 -30.88 2.55 -16.89
N GLU A 567 -29.78 2.75 -16.16
CA GLU A 567 -28.77 1.71 -15.91
C GLU A 567 -29.12 0.79 -14.73
N HIS A 568 -29.83 1.29 -13.72
CA HIS A 568 -30.13 0.54 -12.50
C HIS A 568 -31.60 0.68 -12.01
N PRO A 569 -32.61 0.40 -12.87
CA PRO A 569 -34.03 0.64 -12.56
C PRO A 569 -34.55 -0.18 -11.36
N ALA A 570 -34.00 -1.37 -11.13
CA ALA A 570 -34.51 -2.31 -10.12
C ALA A 570 -34.51 -1.73 -8.69
N SER A 571 -33.50 -0.93 -8.34
CA SER A 571 -33.44 -0.25 -7.03
C SER A 571 -34.01 1.17 -7.10
N LEU A 572 -33.79 1.89 -8.20
CA LEU A 572 -34.14 3.31 -8.27
C LEU A 572 -35.64 3.55 -8.48
N ILE A 573 -36.35 2.73 -9.26
CA ILE A 573 -37.78 2.92 -9.50
C ILE A 573 -38.60 2.76 -8.20
N PRO A 574 -38.44 1.68 -7.40
CA PRO A 574 -39.13 1.57 -6.12
C PRO A 574 -38.72 2.67 -5.13
N ALA A 575 -37.44 3.05 -5.09
CA ALA A 575 -36.96 4.09 -4.19
C ALA A 575 -37.55 5.47 -4.55
N PHE A 576 -37.65 5.78 -5.84
CA PHE A 576 -38.21 7.04 -6.35
C PHE A 576 -39.70 7.18 -6.02
N ASP A 577 -40.46 6.10 -6.17
CA ASP A 577 -41.85 6.01 -5.70
C ASP A 577 -41.94 6.22 -4.18
N ALA A 578 -41.16 5.47 -3.40
CA ALA A 578 -41.15 5.55 -1.93
C ALA A 578 -40.74 6.93 -1.38
N LYS A 579 -39.97 7.71 -2.14
CA LYS A 579 -39.57 9.08 -1.79
C LYS A 579 -40.40 10.17 -2.48
N HIS A 580 -41.53 9.79 -3.08
CA HIS A 580 -42.43 10.71 -3.77
C HIS A 580 -41.72 11.55 -4.84
N GLY A 581 -40.76 10.95 -5.56
CA GLY A 581 -39.94 11.64 -6.55
C GLY A 581 -40.74 12.30 -7.67
N VAL A 582 -41.94 11.79 -8.00
CA VAL A 582 -42.85 12.44 -8.96
C VAL A 582 -43.25 13.85 -8.50
N GLN A 583 -43.38 14.12 -7.19
CA GLN A 583 -43.64 15.49 -6.71
C GLN A 583 -42.50 16.45 -7.06
N THR A 584 -41.25 15.97 -7.03
CA THR A 584 -40.08 16.74 -7.45
C THR A 584 -40.16 17.10 -8.94
N ILE A 585 -40.61 16.16 -9.79
CA ILE A 585 -40.82 16.40 -11.22
C ILE A 585 -41.83 17.54 -11.42
N PHE A 586 -43.01 17.46 -10.80
CA PHE A 586 -44.04 18.49 -10.94
C PHE A 586 -43.60 19.86 -10.43
N LYS A 587 -42.79 19.89 -9.36
CA LYS A 587 -42.18 21.14 -8.90
C LYS A 587 -41.24 21.72 -9.96
N LEU A 588 -40.43 20.89 -10.62
CA LEU A 588 -39.49 21.32 -11.66
C LEU A 588 -40.19 21.75 -12.96
N LEU A 589 -41.39 21.25 -13.25
CA LEU A 589 -42.19 21.70 -14.41
C LEU A 589 -42.59 23.18 -14.32
N ASN A 590 -42.56 23.78 -13.11
CA ASN A 590 -42.77 25.22 -12.93
C ASN A 590 -41.52 26.07 -13.25
N SER A 591 -40.38 25.46 -13.60
CA SER A 591 -39.18 26.22 -13.94
C SER A 591 -39.41 27.08 -15.18
N ASN A 592 -38.90 28.31 -15.16
CA ASN A 592 -38.88 29.17 -16.35
C ASN A 592 -37.91 28.64 -17.42
N ASN A 593 -36.89 27.89 -17.02
CA ASN A 593 -35.93 27.27 -17.92
C ASN A 593 -36.55 26.03 -18.60
N GLU A 594 -36.68 26.10 -19.93
CA GLU A 594 -37.29 25.03 -20.71
C GLU A 594 -36.54 23.70 -20.62
N GLU A 595 -35.20 23.75 -20.59
CA GLU A 595 -34.38 22.53 -20.53
C GLU A 595 -34.63 21.76 -19.23
N ILE A 596 -34.81 22.46 -18.10
CA ILE A 596 -35.20 21.82 -16.83
C ILE A 596 -36.54 21.10 -16.97
N ARG A 597 -37.53 21.75 -17.60
CA ARG A 597 -38.85 21.13 -17.82
C ARG A 597 -38.73 19.89 -18.70
N ILE A 598 -37.96 19.96 -19.79
CA ILE A 598 -37.71 18.82 -20.69
C ILE A 598 -37.04 17.65 -19.94
N GLN A 599 -35.99 17.92 -19.17
CA GLN A 599 -35.27 16.89 -18.41
C GLN A 599 -36.15 16.30 -17.29
N ALA A 600 -37.02 17.08 -16.66
CA ALA A 600 -38.00 16.59 -15.69
C ALA A 600 -39.05 15.67 -16.35
N LEU A 601 -39.56 16.03 -17.54
CA LEU A 601 -40.46 15.19 -18.32
C LEU A 601 -39.79 13.88 -18.74
N LYS A 602 -38.53 13.92 -19.20
CA LYS A 602 -37.77 12.71 -19.54
C LYS A 602 -37.60 11.79 -18.33
N LEU A 603 -37.29 12.35 -17.15
CA LEU A 603 -37.22 11.58 -15.92
C LEU A 603 -38.56 10.91 -15.58
N LEU A 604 -39.69 11.58 -15.80
CA LEU A 604 -41.02 10.99 -15.66
C LEU A 604 -41.22 9.84 -16.66
N GLY A 605 -40.81 10.02 -17.92
CA GLY A 605 -40.86 8.99 -18.95
C GLY A 605 -40.05 7.74 -18.58
N TYR A 606 -38.83 7.89 -18.06
CA TYR A 606 -38.04 6.78 -17.54
C TYR A 606 -38.72 6.09 -16.36
N PHE A 607 -39.27 6.85 -15.42
CA PHE A 607 -39.99 6.28 -14.28
C PHE A 607 -41.20 5.45 -14.73
N LEU A 608 -42.01 5.98 -15.64
CA LEU A 608 -43.20 5.30 -16.14
C LEU A 608 -42.83 4.08 -16.98
N SER A 609 -41.93 4.20 -17.95
CA SER A 609 -41.53 3.08 -18.82
C SER A 609 -40.93 1.88 -18.06
N ARG A 610 -40.30 2.11 -16.91
CA ARG A 610 -39.70 1.05 -16.08
C ARG A 610 -40.54 0.65 -14.86
N SER A 611 -41.70 1.27 -14.65
CA SER A 611 -42.62 0.95 -13.55
C SER A 611 -43.57 -0.20 -13.90
N THR A 612 -44.00 -0.94 -12.87
CA THR A 612 -45.08 -1.93 -13.03
C THR A 612 -46.43 -1.22 -13.28
N PRO A 613 -47.38 -1.85 -13.97
CA PRO A 613 -48.70 -1.26 -14.22
C PRO A 613 -49.40 -0.78 -12.94
N LYS A 614 -49.31 -1.59 -11.87
CA LYS A 614 -49.84 -1.24 -10.55
C LYS A 614 -49.21 0.04 -10.01
N ARG A 615 -47.87 0.14 -10.00
CA ARG A 615 -47.18 1.34 -9.50
C ARG A 615 -47.55 2.58 -10.31
N LYS A 616 -47.67 2.48 -11.63
CA LYS A 616 -48.10 3.61 -12.47
C LYS A 616 -49.49 4.09 -12.06
N GLN A 617 -50.43 3.18 -11.88
CA GLN A 617 -51.79 3.50 -11.45
C GLN A 617 -51.81 4.12 -10.05
N ASP A 618 -51.07 3.54 -9.11
CA ASP A 618 -51.02 4.00 -7.71
C ASP A 618 -50.39 5.40 -7.60
N VAL A 619 -49.42 5.74 -8.46
CA VAL A 619 -48.74 7.05 -8.43
C VAL A 619 -49.46 8.11 -9.25
N MET A 620 -49.86 7.80 -10.49
CA MET A 620 -50.44 8.78 -11.41
C MET A 620 -51.95 8.99 -11.23
N GLY A 621 -52.66 7.96 -10.75
CA GLY A 621 -54.12 7.93 -10.65
C GLY A 621 -54.73 8.82 -9.56
N PRO A 622 -54.35 8.68 -8.27
CA PRO A 622 -55.08 9.29 -7.16
C PRO A 622 -55.26 10.81 -7.23
N ASN A 623 -54.29 11.52 -7.82
CA ASN A 623 -54.30 12.97 -7.97
C ASN A 623 -54.44 13.43 -9.44
N ASN A 624 -54.84 12.52 -10.34
CA ASN A 624 -55.00 12.79 -11.77
C ASN A 624 -53.78 13.52 -12.39
N LEU A 625 -52.58 13.00 -12.12
CA LEU A 625 -51.32 13.70 -12.42
C LEU A 625 -51.13 13.95 -13.92
N TYR A 626 -51.77 13.19 -14.80
CA TYR A 626 -51.78 13.47 -16.24
C TYR A 626 -52.47 14.81 -16.58
N MET A 627 -53.58 15.15 -15.92
CA MET A 627 -54.23 16.45 -16.10
C MET A 627 -53.40 17.58 -15.49
N LEU A 628 -52.81 17.35 -14.31
CA LEU A 628 -51.92 18.30 -13.67
C LEU A 628 -50.72 18.62 -14.59
N LEU A 629 -50.20 17.63 -15.32
CA LEU A 629 -49.09 17.83 -16.26
C LEU A 629 -49.47 18.82 -17.38
N CYS A 630 -50.71 18.77 -17.87
CA CYS A 630 -51.22 19.77 -18.81
C CYS A 630 -51.28 21.15 -18.16
N GLU A 631 -51.82 21.28 -16.95
CA GLU A 631 -51.94 22.56 -16.23
C GLU A 631 -50.59 23.26 -16.05
N HIS A 632 -49.53 22.51 -15.72
CA HIS A 632 -48.19 23.06 -15.57
C HIS A 632 -47.55 23.48 -16.90
N LEU A 633 -47.96 22.90 -18.04
CA LEU A 633 -47.38 23.20 -19.35
C LEU A 633 -48.15 24.29 -20.13
N ILE A 634 -49.43 24.51 -19.84
CA ILE A 634 -50.26 25.56 -20.45
C ILE A 634 -49.59 26.95 -20.43
N PRO A 635 -48.98 27.41 -19.31
CA PRO A 635 -48.32 28.71 -19.25
C PRO A 635 -47.15 28.89 -20.23
N PHE A 636 -46.60 27.78 -20.74
CA PHE A 636 -45.44 27.78 -21.63
C PHE A 636 -45.82 27.49 -23.10
N THR A 637 -47.10 27.61 -23.44
CA THR A 637 -47.55 27.47 -24.84
C THR A 637 -47.19 28.73 -25.67
N PRO A 638 -46.80 28.58 -26.96
CA PRO A 638 -46.70 27.34 -27.72
C PRO A 638 -45.49 26.48 -27.32
N LEU A 639 -45.69 25.16 -27.25
CA LEU A 639 -44.63 24.21 -26.88
C LEU A 639 -43.64 24.00 -28.03
N THR A 640 -42.36 23.86 -27.70
CA THR A 640 -41.33 23.54 -28.70
C THR A 640 -41.38 22.06 -29.11
N ILE A 641 -40.70 21.75 -30.21
CA ILE A 641 -40.53 20.36 -30.67
C ILE A 641 -39.81 19.49 -29.63
N ASN A 642 -38.91 20.06 -28.83
CA ASN A 642 -38.18 19.32 -27.80
C ASN A 642 -39.10 18.94 -26.64
N THR A 643 -39.97 19.87 -26.22
CA THR A 643 -41.00 19.59 -25.23
C THR A 643 -42.01 18.58 -25.75
N TYR A 644 -42.45 18.70 -27.02
CA TYR A 644 -43.31 17.70 -27.67
C TYR A 644 -42.69 16.31 -27.67
N ASN A 645 -41.41 16.21 -28.02
CA ASN A 645 -40.67 14.95 -28.06
C ASN A 645 -40.65 14.27 -26.68
N ALA A 646 -40.39 15.01 -25.60
CA ALA A 646 -40.42 14.46 -24.24
C ALA A 646 -41.83 13.95 -23.84
N LEU A 647 -42.89 14.65 -24.25
CA LEU A 647 -44.27 14.19 -24.04
C LEU A 647 -44.61 12.94 -24.85
N PHE A 648 -44.10 12.86 -26.08
CA PHE A 648 -44.27 11.69 -26.94
C PHE A 648 -43.57 10.45 -26.35
N GLU A 649 -42.38 10.61 -25.75
CA GLU A 649 -41.69 9.54 -25.02
C GLU A 649 -42.48 9.07 -23.79
N ILE A 650 -43.15 9.98 -23.08
CA ILE A 650 -44.06 9.61 -21.98
C ILE A 650 -45.26 8.82 -22.51
N LEU A 651 -45.88 9.29 -23.60
CA LEU A 651 -47.06 8.65 -24.19
C LEU A 651 -46.75 7.23 -24.70
N THR A 652 -45.62 7.08 -25.39
CA THR A 652 -45.21 5.81 -25.98
C THR A 652 -44.45 4.92 -25.01
N GLU A 653 -44.07 5.45 -23.85
CA GLU A 653 -43.16 4.82 -22.88
C GLU A 653 -41.86 4.30 -23.52
N THR A 654 -41.45 4.89 -24.65
CA THR A 654 -40.33 4.44 -25.48
C THR A 654 -39.46 5.64 -25.83
N SER A 655 -38.13 5.52 -25.75
CA SER A 655 -37.22 6.62 -26.12
C SER A 655 -37.24 6.87 -27.63
N ILE A 656 -37.19 8.13 -28.06
CA ILE A 656 -37.19 8.47 -29.49
C ILE A 656 -35.93 7.93 -30.19
N GLU A 657 -34.80 7.82 -29.49
CA GLU A 657 -33.59 7.18 -30.02
C GLU A 657 -33.82 5.71 -30.34
N SER A 658 -34.50 4.96 -29.46
CA SER A 658 -34.88 3.56 -29.74
C SER A 658 -35.89 3.42 -30.89
N ILE A 659 -36.76 4.42 -31.09
CA ILE A 659 -37.70 4.44 -32.22
C ILE A 659 -36.96 4.72 -33.54
N ARG A 660 -35.98 5.64 -33.54
CA ARG A 660 -35.17 5.97 -34.73
C ARG A 660 -34.31 4.80 -35.19
N VAL A 661 -33.67 4.09 -34.26
CA VAL A 661 -32.86 2.89 -34.58
C VAL A 661 -33.71 1.75 -35.16
N ASN A 662 -34.95 1.59 -34.70
CA ASN A 662 -35.88 0.58 -35.21
C ASN A 662 -36.59 0.99 -36.52
N SER A 663 -36.49 2.25 -36.93
CA SER A 663 -37.08 2.77 -38.17
C SER A 663 -36.16 2.73 -39.40
N SER A 664 -34.91 2.30 -39.22
CA SER A 664 -33.90 2.12 -40.28
C SER A 664 -33.74 0.66 -40.72
N CYS A 665 -34.86 -0.08 -40.83
CA CYS A 665 -34.94 -1.38 -41.50
C CYS A 665 -35.95 -1.33 -42.64
#